data_AF-A0A3D0DEA1-F1
#
_entry.id   AF-A0A3D0DEA1-F1
#
_cell.length_a   1.000
_cell.length_b   1.000
_cell.length_c   1.000
_cell.angle_alpha   90.00
_cell.angle_beta   90.00
_cell.angle_gamma   90.00
#
_symmetry.space_group_name_H-M   'P 1'
#
loop_
_entity.id
_entity.type
_entity.pdbx_description
1 polymer ?
#
loop_
_entity_poly.entity_id
_entity_poly.type
_entity_poly.pdbx_seq_one_letter_code
_entity_poly.pdbx_strand_id
1 'polypeptide(L)'
;MKKNLLWLFIPVMVLMIWAPSMAQVVQMLSNSDFESWETNGRNGPPDDWTLNVSEIQAVREADTVHTGFYSAKVLYDSSGTLQFNHLPVPVVGGTTYSCSLWVHDNYSLPGNARMRVWFFFSPSGSGGPTTYSTDIDGWTQYSYAMDAPSNATSLTVQLRFYGGAVGRWDSIYVDDVTLWGQVPSGNSPPVVGPTVRIPSGTVYADTPVVVKSTILDLDGTVASDSMYLQLNGGTFVPAVHDSINNAHDYWWHIAGQTSGTIVAYYVAATDEDGDRSVTQTFTYTVINPTPSHVPIYSLEHTTNQGTLPNCFISDSLNLTEQITGIVVGRYEGGGATGHKRLFVQDAASPWSGISVYNTPDTAQVGDSVTVSGLVTEYYGETEISPVSTLMKYGTGTIFAPQIITCSTLGLDSCSATAEPYEGMLIQINNITLIDTLLPPDVGEYRGVDGSGDTCIVSNDLSTGGAEPATFVLGHTYTYIRGIGRYTYGHYRIMPRFSSDLYTVPITCTGSNIYNIEFNNSNPGADTADCYPSPNAGQNVTLCGIVTAVRQNLYPSFYLQDQGATAYGAIYAYDYTLPNGDPINAHLGDYIQASGTVNEYFGWTELDSITSYTVLGTSQSLPDTTDLTVAAFTQLGICNPFTEAYESELIRLQNVTIRSAAPALDGKYWITDTSTGDSIRIDDDLWVGGTSIPNPLPGPGAVYTSLVGVIRYEGRQGGANVRGWILMPRFASDFVIGTIPPPSVLNTWTIDNTHMAVTFDRAMNTTSIGTPGNYSTVHGLSITGAEAAPGNNRKAILTTATQLNNTIDSLVISGVCDSLGGCLPAPISKLFHTGLTSISVIQTPNPRGDSSMYVGQLFTTKGVLTSDSLHGHYSNYFLRDESGLPYNAIHLYIGGINPLPFLGDTVIVTGSCMEYNLETELSDLSVYQNCQILSTAGADPTPDQATLADLKAHGEYYESDLVTVCDSFQVVNTAFDAKGWLVTTYAAPPESLIVYKDARWTDDYTYVPVVGDKIKGITGIFRYAWNYFRISPRTDA
;
A
#
# COMPACT_ATOMS: atom_id res chain seq x y z
N MET A 1 -30.60 -73.21 30.26
CA MET A 1 -29.32 -73.56 30.94
C MET A 1 -28.36 -72.38 30.78
N LYS A 2 -27.48 -72.19 31.77
CA LYS A 2 -26.67 -71.00 32.07
C LYS A 2 -25.53 -70.71 31.05
N LYS A 3 -25.24 -69.40 30.80
CA LYS A 3 -23.92 -68.65 30.81
C LYS A 3 -22.72 -69.21 29.98
N ASN A 4 -21.80 -68.52 29.29
CA ASN A 4 -21.24 -67.14 29.10
C ASN A 4 -20.39 -67.18 27.78
N LEU A 5 -20.30 -66.18 26.88
CA LEU A 5 -19.45 -64.95 26.79
C LEU A 5 -17.89 -65.07 26.63
N LEU A 6 -17.38 -64.51 25.51
CA LEU A 6 -16.18 -63.65 25.27
C LEU A 6 -14.74 -64.18 24.85
N TRP A 7 -14.37 -63.89 23.58
CA TRP A 7 -13.18 -63.20 22.98
C TRP A 7 -11.74 -63.79 22.78
N LEU A 8 -11.30 -63.69 21.50
CA LEU A 8 -10.02 -63.30 20.83
C LEU A 8 -8.66 -64.05 20.97
N PHE A 9 -8.12 -64.51 19.83
CA PHE A 9 -6.87 -64.10 19.11
C PHE A 9 -6.21 -65.25 18.30
N ILE A 10 -5.81 -64.95 17.07
CA ILE A 10 -5.09 -65.80 16.09
C ILE A 10 -3.56 -65.58 16.24
N PRO A 11 -2.70 -66.55 15.85
CA PRO A 11 -1.53 -66.16 15.07
C PRO A 11 -1.33 -67.00 13.79
N VAL A 12 -1.00 -66.28 12.72
CA VAL A 12 -0.69 -66.74 11.36
C VAL A 12 0.81 -67.05 11.26
N MET A 13 1.14 -68.21 10.69
CA MET A 13 2.49 -68.60 10.28
C MET A 13 2.91 -67.86 9.00
N VAL A 14 4.06 -67.19 9.01
CA VAL A 14 4.68 -66.56 7.84
C VAL A 14 5.71 -67.51 7.23
N LEU A 15 5.52 -67.83 5.95
CA LEU A 15 6.45 -68.56 5.09
C LEU A 15 7.41 -67.54 4.44
N MET A 16 8.70 -67.55 4.79
CA MET A 16 9.72 -66.73 4.11
C MET A 16 10.04 -67.33 2.74
N ILE A 17 9.62 -66.67 1.67
CA ILE A 17 10.13 -66.86 0.32
C ILE A 17 11.25 -65.82 0.13
N TRP A 18 12.47 -66.28 -0.13
CA TRP A 18 13.56 -65.43 -0.64
C TRP A 18 13.19 -65.00 -2.07
N ALA A 19 12.73 -63.76 -2.23
CA ALA A 19 12.70 -63.09 -3.52
C ALA A 19 14.07 -62.38 -3.70
N PRO A 20 14.80 -62.57 -4.81
CA PRO A 20 15.89 -61.67 -5.14
C PRO A 20 15.33 -60.26 -5.28
N SER A 21 16.01 -59.27 -4.70
CA SER A 21 15.68 -57.85 -4.80
C SER A 21 15.44 -57.49 -6.27
N MET A 22 14.20 -57.15 -6.63
CA MET A 22 13.93 -56.51 -7.92
C MET A 22 14.65 -55.17 -7.91
N ALA A 23 15.59 -54.97 -8.84
CA ALA A 23 16.22 -53.68 -9.05
C ALA A 23 15.15 -52.62 -9.28
N GLN A 24 15.14 -51.57 -8.44
CA GLN A 24 14.19 -50.47 -8.57
C GLN A 24 14.59 -49.62 -9.77
N VAL A 25 13.67 -49.47 -10.73
CA VAL A 25 13.81 -48.55 -11.86
C VAL A 25 13.16 -47.23 -11.46
N VAL A 26 13.92 -46.14 -11.50
CA VAL A 26 13.47 -44.79 -11.11
C VAL A 26 13.73 -43.77 -12.21
N GLN A 27 13.01 -42.63 -12.17
CA GLN A 27 13.37 -41.46 -12.95
C GLN A 27 14.59 -40.82 -12.29
N MET A 28 15.63 -40.56 -13.07
CA MET A 28 16.94 -40.21 -12.55
C MET A 28 17.32 -38.74 -12.76
N LEU A 29 16.64 -38.02 -13.66
CA LEU A 29 16.90 -36.61 -13.90
C LEU A 29 16.09 -35.74 -12.94
N SER A 30 16.71 -34.65 -12.47
CA SER A 30 16.03 -33.56 -11.79
C SER A 30 15.73 -32.43 -12.78
N ASN A 31 14.72 -31.61 -12.47
CA ASN A 31 14.23 -30.53 -13.34
C ASN A 31 14.14 -30.94 -14.82
N SER A 32 13.61 -32.14 -15.04
CA SER A 32 13.63 -32.78 -16.36
C SER A 32 12.45 -32.36 -17.24
N ASP A 33 11.46 -31.72 -16.62
CA ASP A 33 10.31 -30.99 -17.17
C ASP A 33 10.59 -29.49 -17.34
N PHE A 34 11.80 -29.00 -17.00
CA PHE A 34 12.23 -27.60 -17.16
C PHE A 34 11.36 -26.55 -16.45
N GLU A 35 10.81 -26.87 -15.29
CA GLU A 35 10.00 -25.92 -14.53
C GLU A 35 10.83 -24.96 -13.66
N SER A 36 12.08 -25.30 -13.37
CA SER A 36 12.98 -24.52 -12.53
C SER A 36 14.06 -23.79 -13.33
N TRP A 37 14.11 -22.46 -13.17
CA TRP A 37 15.08 -21.55 -13.83
C TRP A 37 15.64 -20.51 -12.84
N GLU A 38 15.65 -20.85 -11.56
CA GLU A 38 15.98 -19.92 -10.48
C GLU A 38 17.46 -19.54 -10.47
N THR A 39 18.35 -20.46 -10.87
CA THR A 39 19.81 -20.27 -10.79
C THR A 39 20.32 -19.34 -11.88
N ASN A 40 19.86 -19.53 -13.12
CA ASN A 40 20.38 -18.80 -14.28
C ASN A 40 19.39 -17.74 -14.83
N GLY A 41 18.18 -17.68 -14.26
CA GLY A 41 17.11 -16.80 -14.72
C GLY A 41 16.57 -17.17 -16.10
N ARG A 42 15.64 -16.35 -16.62
CA ARG A 42 14.93 -16.60 -17.89
C ARG A 42 15.85 -16.78 -19.11
N ASN A 43 17.08 -16.25 -19.07
CA ASN A 43 18.00 -16.16 -20.21
C ASN A 43 19.22 -17.10 -20.10
N GLY A 44 19.24 -18.02 -19.12
CA GLY A 44 20.28 -19.04 -18.98
C GLY A 44 19.67 -20.43 -18.88
N PRO A 45 20.46 -21.51 -18.82
CA PRO A 45 19.90 -22.87 -18.83
C PRO A 45 19.00 -23.14 -17.61
N PRO A 46 18.00 -24.03 -17.73
CA PRO A 46 17.23 -24.51 -16.58
C PRO A 46 18.16 -25.07 -15.50
N ASP A 47 17.68 -25.05 -14.27
CA ASP A 47 18.41 -25.61 -13.14
C ASP A 47 18.75 -27.09 -13.40
N ASP A 48 19.89 -27.59 -12.92
CA ASP A 48 20.44 -28.93 -13.22
C ASP A 48 20.85 -29.20 -14.68
N TRP A 49 20.75 -28.20 -15.55
CA TRP A 49 21.24 -28.26 -16.92
C TRP A 49 22.35 -27.24 -17.19
N THR A 50 23.24 -27.57 -18.12
CA THR A 50 24.45 -26.80 -18.43
C THR A 50 24.67 -26.70 -19.92
N LEU A 51 25.24 -25.57 -20.35
CA LEU A 51 25.64 -25.31 -21.73
C LEU A 51 27.15 -25.39 -21.82
N ASN A 52 27.68 -25.97 -22.90
CA ASN A 52 29.12 -26.19 -23.01
C ASN A 52 29.91 -24.96 -23.46
N VAL A 53 29.29 -24.01 -24.16
CA VAL A 53 29.89 -22.77 -24.70
C VAL A 53 28.82 -21.68 -24.89
N SER A 54 29.22 -20.45 -25.20
CA SER A 54 28.32 -19.28 -25.37
C SER A 54 27.51 -19.26 -26.67
N GLU A 55 27.92 -20.01 -27.68
CA GLU A 55 27.31 -20.13 -29.02
C GLU A 55 26.05 -21.01 -29.01
N ILE A 56 25.69 -21.57 -27.86
CA ILE A 56 24.41 -22.20 -27.56
C ILE A 56 23.83 -21.53 -26.32
N GLN A 57 22.55 -21.19 -26.37
CA GLN A 57 21.81 -20.57 -25.27
C GLN A 57 20.53 -21.34 -25.02
N ALA A 58 20.02 -21.27 -23.80
CA ALA A 58 18.71 -21.77 -23.44
C ALA A 58 17.92 -20.62 -22.82
N VAL A 59 16.70 -20.45 -23.29
CA VAL A 59 15.78 -19.40 -22.84
C VAL A 59 14.50 -20.06 -22.38
N ARG A 60 13.97 -19.61 -21.24
CA ARG A 60 12.69 -20.09 -20.71
C ARG A 60 11.55 -19.67 -21.63
N GLU A 61 10.87 -20.65 -22.19
CA GLU A 61 9.71 -20.48 -23.06
C GLU A 61 8.44 -20.84 -22.29
N ALA A 62 7.40 -20.01 -22.43
CA ALA A 62 6.12 -20.20 -21.74
C ALA A 62 4.95 -20.39 -22.73
N ASP A 63 5.14 -20.05 -24.00
CA ASP A 63 4.08 -20.11 -25.02
C ASP A 63 4.14 -21.41 -25.82
N THR A 64 5.34 -21.90 -26.14
CA THR A 64 5.57 -23.17 -26.85
C THR A 64 6.04 -24.22 -25.86
N VAL A 65 5.09 -24.86 -25.19
CA VAL A 65 5.33 -25.82 -24.09
C VAL A 65 4.63 -27.14 -24.40
N HIS A 66 5.21 -28.28 -24.02
CA HIS A 66 4.58 -29.59 -24.20
C HIS A 66 3.68 -29.93 -23.01
N THR A 67 4.23 -29.92 -21.79
CA THR A 67 3.45 -30.00 -20.54
C THR A 67 4.06 -29.07 -19.48
N GLY A 68 3.33 -28.80 -18.39
CA GLY A 68 3.80 -27.85 -17.37
C GLY A 68 3.61 -26.37 -17.75
N PHE A 69 4.44 -25.49 -17.20
CA PHE A 69 4.44 -24.06 -17.47
C PHE A 69 5.56 -23.62 -18.41
N TYR A 70 6.67 -24.37 -18.49
CA TYR A 70 7.83 -23.94 -19.24
C TYR A 70 8.48 -25.05 -20.06
N SER A 71 9.02 -24.68 -21.23
CA SER A 71 9.95 -25.51 -21.98
C SER A 71 11.29 -24.78 -22.18
N ALA A 72 12.30 -25.51 -22.66
CA ALA A 72 13.58 -24.91 -23.03
C ALA A 72 13.62 -24.55 -24.52
N LYS A 73 13.59 -23.25 -24.84
CA LYS A 73 13.94 -22.76 -26.18
C LYS A 73 15.45 -22.69 -26.30
N VAL A 74 16.03 -23.64 -27.03
CA VAL A 74 17.48 -23.69 -27.25
C VAL A 74 17.82 -22.91 -28.50
N LEU A 75 18.58 -21.83 -28.33
CA LEU A 75 19.13 -21.02 -29.40
C LEU A 75 20.54 -21.53 -29.75
N TYR A 76 20.83 -21.62 -31.03
CA TYR A 76 22.05 -22.24 -31.52
C TYR A 76 22.63 -21.45 -32.70
N ASP A 77 23.88 -21.00 -32.56
CA ASP A 77 24.62 -20.21 -33.57
C ASP A 77 25.96 -20.88 -33.91
N SER A 78 25.91 -22.02 -34.60
CA SER A 78 27.12 -22.74 -34.98
C SER A 78 26.91 -23.68 -36.17
N SER A 79 27.98 -23.99 -36.90
CA SER A 79 27.99 -25.11 -37.87
C SER A 79 28.52 -26.43 -37.27
N GLY A 80 28.96 -26.39 -36.01
CA GLY A 80 29.59 -27.50 -35.30
C GLY A 80 28.61 -28.40 -34.54
N THR A 81 29.08 -28.99 -33.43
CA THR A 81 28.24 -29.74 -32.49
C THR A 81 28.32 -29.08 -31.13
N LEU A 82 27.20 -28.56 -30.62
CA LEU A 82 27.10 -27.97 -29.29
C LEU A 82 26.19 -28.82 -28.39
N GLN A 83 26.30 -28.60 -27.08
CA GLN A 83 25.76 -29.50 -26.07
C GLN A 83 24.99 -28.74 -25.00
N PHE A 84 23.83 -29.28 -24.67
CA PHE A 84 23.00 -28.88 -23.55
C PHE A 84 22.81 -30.11 -22.66
N ASN A 85 23.46 -30.12 -21.50
CA ASN A 85 23.75 -31.31 -20.71
C ASN A 85 23.07 -31.27 -19.35
N HIS A 86 22.43 -32.35 -18.93
CA HIS A 86 22.04 -32.52 -17.52
C HIS A 86 23.28 -32.84 -16.66
N LEU A 87 23.23 -32.56 -15.36
CA LEU A 87 24.25 -33.01 -14.41
C LEU A 87 24.43 -34.55 -14.44
N PRO A 88 25.64 -35.09 -14.16
CA PRO A 88 25.85 -36.53 -14.17
C PRO A 88 25.03 -37.25 -13.09
N VAL A 89 24.38 -38.36 -13.44
CA VAL A 89 23.63 -39.23 -12.49
C VAL A 89 24.36 -40.56 -12.27
N PRO A 90 24.30 -41.16 -11.08
CA PRO A 90 24.95 -42.45 -10.81
C PRO A 90 24.28 -43.59 -11.60
N VAL A 91 25.07 -44.54 -12.10
CA VAL A 91 24.57 -45.70 -12.87
C VAL A 91 25.25 -47.00 -12.45
N VAL A 92 24.61 -48.12 -12.81
CA VAL A 92 25.11 -49.48 -12.65
C VAL A 92 25.63 -49.99 -13.99
N GLY A 93 26.90 -50.36 -14.06
CA GLY A 93 27.48 -50.93 -15.27
C GLY A 93 26.78 -52.22 -15.72
N GLY A 94 26.52 -52.34 -17.02
CA GLY A 94 25.86 -53.50 -17.62
C GLY A 94 24.34 -53.48 -17.60
N THR A 95 23.70 -52.40 -17.13
CA THR A 95 22.23 -52.25 -17.16
C THR A 95 21.78 -51.30 -18.29
N THR A 96 20.55 -51.50 -18.78
CA THR A 96 19.97 -50.66 -19.84
C THR A 96 19.38 -49.38 -19.25
N TYR A 97 19.75 -48.23 -19.79
CA TYR A 97 19.13 -46.94 -19.51
C TYR A 97 18.31 -46.48 -20.70
N SER A 98 17.13 -45.93 -20.44
CA SER A 98 16.20 -45.47 -21.48
C SER A 98 15.84 -44.01 -21.26
N CYS A 99 16.01 -43.18 -22.28
CA CYS A 99 15.65 -41.77 -22.27
C CYS A 99 14.59 -41.46 -23.33
N SER A 100 13.66 -40.58 -22.99
CA SER A 100 12.77 -39.92 -23.96
C SER A 100 12.75 -38.42 -23.74
N LEU A 101 12.44 -37.66 -24.78
CA LEU A 101 12.23 -36.21 -24.74
C LEU A 101 11.24 -35.80 -25.81
N TRP A 102 10.57 -34.67 -25.61
CA TRP A 102 9.74 -34.03 -26.62
C TRP A 102 10.50 -32.88 -27.27
N VAL A 103 10.43 -32.81 -28.59
CA VAL A 103 11.14 -31.81 -29.38
C VAL A 103 10.19 -31.17 -30.38
N HIS A 104 10.18 -29.83 -30.41
CA HIS A 104 9.46 -29.04 -31.41
C HIS A 104 10.48 -28.26 -32.23
N ASP A 105 10.74 -28.76 -33.43
CA ASP A 105 11.76 -28.25 -34.37
C ASP A 105 11.04 -27.72 -35.61
N ASN A 106 10.82 -26.39 -35.66
CA ASN A 106 9.95 -25.75 -36.65
C ASN A 106 10.65 -24.69 -37.52
N TYR A 107 11.98 -24.74 -37.61
CA TYR A 107 12.78 -23.74 -38.31
C TYR A 107 13.25 -24.24 -39.69
N SER A 108 12.75 -23.61 -40.77
CA SER A 108 12.80 -24.17 -42.15
C SER A 108 13.70 -23.45 -43.18
N LEU A 109 14.84 -22.89 -42.76
CA LEU A 109 15.79 -22.22 -43.66
C LEU A 109 16.88 -23.15 -44.25
N PRO A 110 17.71 -22.70 -45.22
CA PRO A 110 18.84 -23.49 -45.68
C PRO A 110 19.92 -23.65 -44.58
N GLY A 111 20.27 -24.90 -44.27
CA GLY A 111 21.24 -25.26 -43.23
C GLY A 111 20.64 -25.23 -41.83
N ASN A 112 19.58 -26.02 -41.60
CA ASN A 112 18.83 -26.03 -40.34
C ASN A 112 19.58 -26.73 -39.20
N ALA A 113 19.49 -26.12 -38.02
CA ALA A 113 19.76 -26.80 -36.77
C ALA A 113 18.89 -28.05 -36.65
N ARG A 114 19.46 -29.09 -36.08
CA ARG A 114 18.79 -30.35 -35.77
C ARG A 114 19.42 -30.96 -34.52
N MET A 115 18.66 -31.74 -33.77
CA MET A 115 19.11 -32.24 -32.48
C MET A 115 18.96 -33.76 -32.34
N ARG A 116 19.68 -34.34 -31.37
CA ARG A 116 19.45 -35.69 -30.86
C ARG A 116 19.99 -35.83 -29.45
N VAL A 117 19.41 -36.75 -28.69
CA VAL A 117 19.96 -37.17 -27.38
C VAL A 117 21.26 -37.97 -27.54
N TRP A 118 22.15 -37.88 -26.56
CA TRP A 118 23.40 -38.62 -26.52
C TRP A 118 23.76 -38.98 -25.08
N PHE A 119 24.09 -40.24 -24.84
CA PHE A 119 24.55 -40.75 -23.56
C PHE A 119 26.07 -40.68 -23.49
N PHE A 120 26.59 -40.15 -22.39
CA PHE A 120 28.01 -40.13 -22.10
C PHE A 120 28.25 -40.81 -20.74
N PHE A 121 28.74 -42.04 -20.78
CA PHE A 121 29.07 -42.82 -19.58
C PHE A 121 30.50 -42.56 -19.14
N SER A 122 30.70 -42.38 -17.83
CA SER A 122 32.01 -42.28 -17.21
C SER A 122 32.38 -43.62 -16.54
N PRO A 123 33.63 -44.11 -16.65
CA PRO A 123 34.79 -43.45 -17.25
C PRO A 123 34.91 -43.65 -18.76
N SER A 124 34.13 -44.54 -19.36
CA SER A 124 34.22 -44.84 -20.80
C SER A 124 32.89 -45.32 -21.37
N GLY A 125 32.56 -44.83 -22.56
CA GLY A 125 31.44 -45.29 -23.39
C GLY A 125 30.43 -44.17 -23.68
N SER A 126 29.95 -44.11 -24.91
CA SER A 126 28.97 -43.09 -25.29
C SER A 126 28.20 -43.54 -26.53
N GLY A 127 26.97 -43.06 -26.69
CA GLY A 127 26.13 -43.43 -27.84
C GLY A 127 24.87 -42.58 -27.93
N GLY A 128 24.25 -42.57 -29.10
CA GLY A 128 22.98 -41.88 -29.35
C GLY A 128 22.32 -42.45 -30.60
N PRO A 129 21.08 -42.02 -30.92
CA PRO A 129 20.37 -42.47 -32.09
C PRO A 129 21.04 -41.97 -33.38
N THR A 130 20.84 -42.70 -34.47
CA THR A 130 21.36 -42.33 -35.80
C THR A 130 20.50 -41.29 -36.51
N THR A 131 19.26 -41.09 -36.05
CA THR A 131 18.31 -40.10 -36.56
C THR A 131 18.40 -38.79 -35.78
N TYR A 132 18.18 -37.68 -36.47
CA TYR A 132 18.07 -36.34 -35.88
C TYR A 132 16.59 -35.95 -35.78
N SER A 133 16.31 -34.84 -35.09
CA SER A 133 15.04 -34.15 -35.21
C SER A 133 14.72 -33.81 -36.67
N THR A 134 13.43 -33.81 -36.99
CA THR A 134 12.90 -33.38 -38.27
C THR A 134 12.22 -32.04 -38.13
N ASP A 135 12.47 -31.15 -39.09
CA ASP A 135 11.81 -29.85 -39.21
C ASP A 135 10.31 -30.05 -39.53
N ILE A 136 9.51 -30.04 -38.47
CA ILE A 136 8.05 -30.18 -38.48
C ILE A 136 7.45 -29.27 -37.41
N ASP A 137 6.42 -28.52 -37.79
CA ASP A 137 5.66 -27.70 -36.86
C ASP A 137 4.78 -28.60 -35.99
N GLY A 138 5.28 -28.92 -34.78
CA GLY A 138 4.62 -29.78 -33.80
C GLY A 138 5.59 -30.56 -32.90
N TRP A 139 5.15 -30.86 -31.68
CA TRP A 139 5.90 -31.67 -30.73
C TRP A 139 6.02 -33.11 -31.18
N THR A 140 7.25 -33.62 -31.27
CA THR A 140 7.55 -35.01 -31.62
C THR A 140 8.40 -35.64 -30.53
N GLN A 141 8.01 -36.82 -30.05
CA GLN A 141 8.78 -37.56 -29.06
C GLN A 141 9.93 -38.34 -29.70
N TYR A 142 11.11 -38.24 -29.12
CA TYR A 142 12.29 -39.03 -29.46
C TYR A 142 12.69 -39.89 -28.28
N SER A 143 13.12 -41.12 -28.55
CA SER A 143 13.55 -42.06 -27.50
C SER A 143 14.84 -42.76 -27.89
N TYR A 144 15.68 -43.04 -26.89
CA TYR A 144 16.93 -43.78 -27.05
C TYR A 144 17.21 -44.63 -25.82
N ALA A 145 17.69 -45.85 -26.04
CA ALA A 145 18.13 -46.73 -24.97
C ALA A 145 19.50 -47.31 -25.29
N MET A 146 20.32 -47.47 -24.25
CA MET A 146 21.67 -48.01 -24.36
C MET A 146 22.05 -48.73 -23.07
N ASP A 147 22.74 -49.86 -23.22
CA ASP A 147 23.36 -50.55 -22.10
C ASP A 147 24.58 -49.75 -21.61
N ALA A 148 24.60 -49.45 -20.32
CA ALA A 148 25.78 -48.89 -19.67
C ALA A 148 26.95 -49.86 -19.81
N PRO A 149 28.14 -49.41 -20.23
CA PRO A 149 29.35 -50.22 -20.18
C PRO A 149 29.56 -50.82 -18.79
N SER A 150 30.11 -52.04 -18.71
CA SER A 150 30.24 -52.78 -17.44
C SER A 150 31.01 -52.04 -16.33
N ASN A 151 31.84 -51.07 -16.69
CA ASN A 151 32.63 -50.25 -15.77
C ASN A 151 32.04 -48.84 -15.54
N ALA A 152 30.86 -48.53 -16.09
CA ALA A 152 30.26 -47.23 -15.97
C ALA A 152 29.75 -46.97 -14.54
N THR A 153 30.02 -45.79 -14.01
CA THR A 153 29.61 -45.34 -12.67
C THR A 153 28.72 -44.12 -12.69
N SER A 154 28.76 -43.32 -13.77
CA SER A 154 27.82 -42.22 -13.99
C SER A 154 27.43 -42.07 -15.47
N LEU A 155 26.30 -41.43 -15.71
CA LEU A 155 25.77 -41.07 -17.02
C LEU A 155 25.45 -39.57 -17.07
N THR A 156 25.94 -38.89 -18.10
CA THR A 156 25.50 -37.54 -18.49
C THR A 156 24.59 -37.66 -19.71
N VAL A 157 23.35 -37.18 -19.59
CA VAL A 157 22.44 -37.03 -20.73
C VAL A 157 22.77 -35.71 -21.44
N GLN A 158 23.14 -35.80 -22.71
CA GLN A 158 23.50 -34.66 -23.54
C GLN A 158 22.47 -34.48 -24.65
N LEU A 159 21.89 -33.30 -24.76
CA LEU A 159 21.12 -32.87 -25.91
C LEU A 159 22.10 -32.20 -26.88
N ARG A 160 22.33 -32.84 -28.03
CA ARG A 160 23.33 -32.39 -29.00
C ARG A 160 22.68 -31.74 -30.21
N PHE A 161 23.15 -30.54 -30.55
CA PHE A 161 22.66 -29.73 -31.66
C PHE A 161 23.70 -29.68 -32.78
N TYR A 162 23.24 -29.73 -34.04
CA TYR A 162 24.05 -29.87 -35.24
C TYR A 162 23.49 -29.02 -36.38
N GLY A 163 24.32 -28.67 -37.37
CA GLY A 163 23.85 -28.38 -38.74
C GLY A 163 23.32 -26.97 -39.04
N GLY A 164 23.38 -26.04 -38.08
CA GLY A 164 23.03 -24.63 -38.26
C GLY A 164 24.09 -23.78 -38.97
N ALA A 165 23.88 -22.46 -38.99
CA ALA A 165 24.80 -21.47 -39.57
C ALA A 165 25.51 -20.63 -38.49
N VAL A 166 26.67 -20.05 -38.82
CA VAL A 166 27.41 -19.12 -37.93
C VAL A 166 26.99 -17.67 -38.21
N GLY A 167 26.78 -16.88 -37.17
CA GLY A 167 26.19 -15.54 -37.22
C GLY A 167 24.67 -15.54 -37.37
N ARG A 168 23.99 -16.68 -37.15
CA ARG A 168 22.53 -16.82 -37.25
C ARG A 168 22.03 -17.76 -36.15
N TRP A 169 21.22 -17.21 -35.25
CA TRP A 169 20.55 -17.99 -34.21
C TRP A 169 19.39 -18.80 -34.79
N ASP A 170 19.59 -20.10 -34.90
CA ASP A 170 18.52 -21.08 -35.11
C ASP A 170 17.90 -21.45 -33.74
N SER A 171 16.67 -22.00 -33.72
CA SER A 171 16.01 -22.38 -32.46
C SER A 171 15.31 -23.72 -32.54
N ILE A 172 15.42 -24.51 -31.48
CA ILE A 172 14.67 -25.76 -31.27
C ILE A 172 14.15 -25.76 -29.84
N TYR A 173 12.90 -26.18 -29.64
CA TYR A 173 12.30 -26.30 -28.32
C TYR A 173 12.40 -27.74 -27.83
N VAL A 174 12.72 -27.92 -26.55
CA VAL A 174 12.83 -29.23 -25.90
C VAL A 174 12.05 -29.21 -24.60
N ASP A 175 11.39 -30.32 -24.31
CA ASP A 175 10.58 -30.48 -23.11
C ASP A 175 10.51 -31.95 -22.64
N ASP A 176 10.07 -32.15 -21.40
CA ASP A 176 9.73 -33.47 -20.82
C ASP A 176 10.80 -34.55 -21.05
N VAL A 177 12.04 -34.24 -20.67
CA VAL A 177 13.14 -35.20 -20.72
C VAL A 177 12.99 -36.20 -19.58
N THR A 178 13.18 -37.48 -19.88
CA THR A 178 13.14 -38.55 -18.89
C THR A 178 14.35 -39.44 -19.05
N LEU A 179 14.89 -39.97 -17.95
CA LEU A 179 15.86 -41.05 -17.92
C LEU A 179 15.43 -42.11 -16.90
N TRP A 180 15.13 -43.31 -17.39
CA TRP A 180 14.76 -44.45 -16.55
C TRP A 180 15.88 -45.48 -16.53
N GLY A 181 16.25 -45.93 -15.34
CA GLY A 181 17.25 -46.97 -15.16
C GLY A 181 17.42 -47.39 -13.70
N GLN A 182 18.36 -48.30 -13.48
CA GLN A 182 18.68 -48.82 -12.15
C GLN A 182 19.66 -47.88 -11.42
N VAL A 183 19.43 -47.66 -10.12
CA VAL A 183 20.40 -47.04 -9.21
C VAL A 183 21.23 -48.12 -8.47
N PRO A 184 22.51 -47.86 -8.12
CA PRO A 184 23.32 -48.80 -7.35
C PRO A 184 22.66 -49.23 -6.02
N SER A 185 22.85 -50.48 -5.58
CA SER A 185 22.29 -50.98 -4.31
C SER A 185 23.31 -50.89 -3.16
N GLY A 186 22.95 -50.20 -2.07
CA GLY A 186 23.75 -50.00 -0.85
C GLY A 186 23.75 -48.53 -0.40
N ASN A 187 24.03 -48.26 0.90
CA ASN A 187 24.02 -46.90 1.46
C ASN A 187 24.88 -45.94 0.63
N SER A 188 24.31 -44.82 0.24
CA SER A 188 24.98 -43.76 -0.50
C SER A 188 24.88 -42.45 0.30
N PRO A 189 25.99 -41.73 0.51
CA PRO A 189 25.93 -40.47 1.26
C PRO A 189 25.01 -39.46 0.56
N PRO A 190 24.41 -38.50 1.30
CA PRO A 190 23.52 -37.52 0.71
C PRO A 190 24.20 -36.72 -0.40
N VAL A 191 23.51 -36.48 -1.50
CA VAL A 191 23.97 -35.60 -2.58
C VAL A 191 23.72 -34.16 -2.15
N VAL A 192 24.82 -33.41 -1.92
CA VAL A 192 24.75 -31.95 -1.80
C VAL A 192 24.86 -31.36 -3.21
N GLY A 193 23.75 -30.81 -3.69
CA GLY A 193 23.64 -30.12 -4.98
C GLY A 193 24.43 -28.81 -5.04
N PRO A 194 24.32 -28.06 -6.14
CA PRO A 194 25.04 -26.80 -6.32
C PRO A 194 24.78 -25.81 -5.16
N THR A 195 25.85 -25.37 -4.50
CA THR A 195 25.77 -24.34 -3.47
C THR A 195 25.95 -22.96 -4.09
N VAL A 196 24.91 -22.12 -4.00
CA VAL A 196 24.86 -20.78 -4.60
C VAL A 196 24.94 -19.71 -3.51
N ARG A 197 25.72 -18.67 -3.78
CA ARG A 197 25.80 -17.45 -2.94
C ARG A 197 24.97 -16.34 -3.56
N ILE A 198 24.20 -15.63 -2.75
CA ILE A 198 23.44 -14.44 -3.13
C ILE A 198 23.91 -13.27 -2.24
N PRO A 199 24.46 -12.17 -2.81
CA PRO A 199 24.75 -12.00 -4.24
C PRO A 199 25.90 -12.90 -4.72
N SER A 200 25.81 -13.35 -5.97
CA SER A 200 26.83 -14.19 -6.63
C SER A 200 28.05 -13.37 -7.06
N GLY A 201 27.86 -12.05 -7.25
CA GLY A 201 28.90 -11.07 -7.54
C GLY A 201 29.65 -10.58 -6.30
N THR A 202 30.33 -9.46 -6.46
CA THR A 202 31.06 -8.75 -5.40
C THR A 202 30.18 -8.50 -4.16
N VAL A 203 30.72 -8.74 -2.96
CA VAL A 203 30.05 -8.47 -1.69
C VAL A 203 30.66 -7.22 -1.05
N TYR A 204 29.82 -6.22 -0.79
CA TYR A 204 30.24 -4.96 -0.17
C TYR A 204 30.03 -4.98 1.35
N ALA A 205 30.66 -4.03 2.05
CA ALA A 205 30.48 -3.86 3.48
C ALA A 205 28.98 -3.79 3.86
N ASP A 206 28.63 -4.40 4.98
CA ASP A 206 27.29 -4.44 5.56
C ASP A 206 26.20 -5.10 4.69
N THR A 207 26.57 -5.65 3.53
CA THR A 207 25.65 -6.41 2.66
C THR A 207 25.45 -7.82 3.22
N PRO A 208 24.22 -8.23 3.61
CA PRO A 208 23.95 -9.59 4.03
C PRO A 208 24.12 -10.57 2.85
N VAL A 209 24.52 -11.80 3.14
CA VAL A 209 24.75 -12.85 2.15
C VAL A 209 23.89 -14.07 2.49
N VAL A 210 23.24 -14.61 1.48
CA VAL A 210 22.45 -15.85 1.57
C VAL A 210 23.17 -16.96 0.83
N VAL A 211 23.18 -18.16 1.39
CA VAL A 211 23.72 -19.38 0.76
C VAL A 211 22.59 -20.37 0.59
N LYS A 212 22.32 -20.80 -0.65
CA LYS A 212 21.33 -21.83 -1.01
C LYS A 212 22.06 -23.12 -1.39
N SER A 213 21.58 -24.29 -0.95
CA SER A 213 22.02 -25.58 -1.46
C SER A 213 20.88 -26.60 -1.40
N THR A 214 20.77 -27.46 -2.40
CA THR A 214 19.86 -28.61 -2.36
C THR A 214 20.58 -29.80 -1.73
N ILE A 215 19.94 -30.55 -0.83
CA ILE A 215 20.49 -31.78 -0.23
C ILE A 215 19.45 -32.89 -0.38
N LEU A 216 19.81 -33.93 -1.12
CA LEU A 216 18.96 -35.09 -1.38
C LEU A 216 19.68 -36.37 -1.01
N ASP A 217 19.01 -37.23 -0.27
CA ASP A 217 19.43 -38.61 -0.08
C ASP A 217 18.61 -39.50 -1.02
N LEU A 218 19.28 -40.29 -1.86
CA LEU A 218 18.65 -41.07 -2.92
C LEU A 218 18.21 -42.46 -2.45
N ASP A 219 18.72 -42.93 -1.31
CA ASP A 219 18.44 -44.24 -0.74
C ASP A 219 18.05 -44.20 0.75
N GLY A 220 18.07 -43.02 1.36
CA GLY A 220 17.72 -42.80 2.76
C GLY A 220 17.08 -41.44 3.05
N THR A 221 17.40 -40.90 4.23
CA THR A 221 17.02 -39.59 4.74
C THR A 221 18.25 -38.82 5.27
N VAL A 222 18.31 -37.52 5.00
CA VAL A 222 19.33 -36.65 5.62
C VAL A 222 19.13 -36.56 7.15
N ALA A 223 20.04 -37.16 7.93
CA ALA A 223 19.99 -37.15 9.40
C ALA A 223 20.55 -35.86 10.01
N SER A 224 21.49 -35.19 9.34
CA SER A 224 21.94 -33.85 9.73
C SER A 224 22.52 -33.07 8.56
N ASP A 225 22.28 -31.77 8.55
CA ASP A 225 22.86 -30.83 7.60
C ASP A 225 23.27 -29.53 8.30
N SER A 226 24.32 -28.89 7.80
CA SER A 226 24.77 -27.59 8.27
C SER A 226 25.70 -26.92 7.27
N MET A 227 25.60 -25.60 7.13
CA MET A 227 26.68 -24.79 6.60
C MET A 227 27.67 -24.47 7.72
N TYR A 228 28.96 -24.63 7.46
CA TYR A 228 30.03 -24.23 8.37
C TYR A 228 30.67 -22.97 7.82
N LEU A 229 30.77 -21.89 8.61
CA LEU A 229 31.39 -20.63 8.22
C LEU A 229 32.57 -20.26 9.13
N GLN A 230 33.57 -19.59 8.57
CA GLN A 230 34.65 -18.96 9.31
C GLN A 230 34.90 -17.55 8.76
N LEU A 231 35.37 -16.66 9.64
CA LEU A 231 35.78 -15.30 9.30
C LEU A 231 37.29 -15.17 9.48
N ASN A 232 37.97 -14.56 8.50
CA ASN A 232 39.41 -14.23 8.54
C ASN A 232 40.32 -15.41 8.90
N GLY A 233 39.99 -16.62 8.44
CA GLY A 233 40.77 -17.84 8.72
C GLY A 233 40.67 -18.34 10.17
N GLY A 234 39.63 -17.93 10.91
CA GLY A 234 39.30 -18.46 12.23
C GLY A 234 38.77 -19.91 12.18
N THR A 235 38.09 -20.36 13.24
CA THR A 235 37.51 -21.71 13.28
C THR A 235 36.16 -21.74 12.56
N PHE A 236 35.91 -22.81 11.79
CA PHE A 236 34.59 -23.07 11.21
C PHE A 236 33.53 -23.35 12.30
N VAL A 237 32.45 -22.58 12.29
CA VAL A 237 31.29 -22.73 13.17
C VAL A 237 30.03 -23.06 12.36
N PRO A 238 29.14 -23.95 12.85
CA PRO A 238 27.92 -24.28 12.15
C PRO A 238 26.93 -23.10 12.17
N ALA A 239 26.21 -22.92 11.07
CA ALA A 239 25.12 -21.98 10.89
C ALA A 239 23.79 -22.72 10.76
N VAL A 240 22.75 -22.13 11.36
CA VAL A 240 21.38 -22.64 11.32
C VAL A 240 20.74 -22.21 10.00
N HIS A 241 19.99 -23.10 9.35
CA HIS A 241 19.18 -22.79 8.18
C HIS A 241 17.74 -22.45 8.59
N ASP A 242 17.02 -21.72 7.75
CA ASP A 242 15.59 -21.37 7.92
C ASP A 242 14.64 -22.12 6.97
N SER A 243 15.10 -23.25 6.41
CA SER A 243 14.35 -24.09 5.48
C SER A 243 12.95 -24.48 5.99
N ILE A 244 11.97 -24.52 5.08
CA ILE A 244 10.61 -24.98 5.36
C ILE A 244 10.57 -26.51 5.23
N ASN A 245 10.01 -27.20 6.22
CA ASN A 245 9.93 -28.66 6.25
C ASN A 245 9.28 -29.21 4.97
N ASN A 246 10.06 -29.98 4.19
CA ASN A 246 9.71 -30.84 3.03
C ASN A 246 10.20 -30.38 1.64
N ALA A 247 10.96 -29.31 1.52
CA ALA A 247 11.70 -29.01 0.29
C ALA A 247 13.18 -29.32 0.54
N HIS A 248 13.81 -30.14 -0.28
CA HIS A 248 15.24 -30.49 -0.22
C HIS A 248 16.19 -29.28 -0.36
N ASP A 249 15.68 -28.05 -0.28
CA ASP A 249 16.39 -26.78 -0.43
C ASP A 249 16.67 -26.13 0.91
N TYR A 250 17.95 -25.84 1.13
CA TYR A 250 18.45 -25.29 2.37
C TYR A 250 19.02 -23.90 2.18
N TRP A 251 18.68 -23.02 3.11
CA TRP A 251 18.99 -21.59 3.08
C TRP A 251 19.70 -21.18 4.36
N TRP A 252 20.90 -20.62 4.22
CA TRP A 252 21.68 -20.09 5.34
C TRP A 252 21.94 -18.61 5.16
N HIS A 253 21.85 -17.85 6.26
CA HIS A 253 22.06 -16.40 6.25
C HIS A 253 23.39 -16.05 6.93
N ILE A 254 24.18 -15.23 6.27
CA ILE A 254 25.41 -14.63 6.78
C ILE A 254 25.15 -13.12 6.90
N ALA A 255 25.20 -12.60 8.12
CA ALA A 255 25.04 -11.17 8.36
C ALA A 255 26.11 -10.35 7.62
N GLY A 256 25.80 -9.08 7.32
CA GLY A 256 26.75 -8.15 6.71
C GLY A 256 28.07 -8.09 7.49
N GLN A 257 29.20 -8.10 6.77
CA GLN A 257 30.53 -8.05 7.36
C GLN A 257 31.23 -6.73 7.01
N THR A 258 32.24 -6.37 7.79
CA THR A 258 33.06 -5.19 7.52
C THR A 258 34.02 -5.42 6.35
N SER A 259 34.39 -4.34 5.68
CA SER A 259 35.35 -4.37 4.58
C SER A 259 36.69 -5.01 4.95
N GLY A 260 37.26 -5.77 4.03
CA GLY A 260 38.48 -6.55 4.21
C GLY A 260 38.25 -7.93 4.83
N THR A 261 37.03 -8.23 5.29
CA THR A 261 36.71 -9.54 5.88
C THR A 261 36.72 -10.64 4.82
N ILE A 262 37.50 -11.70 5.04
CA ILE A 262 37.46 -12.93 4.24
C ILE A 262 36.48 -13.88 4.89
N VAL A 263 35.39 -14.18 4.20
CA VAL A 263 34.40 -15.17 4.62
C VAL A 263 34.68 -16.46 3.85
N ALA A 264 34.78 -17.58 4.57
CA ALA A 264 34.87 -18.90 3.98
C ALA A 264 33.79 -19.81 4.55
N TYR A 265 33.13 -20.61 3.70
CA TYR A 265 32.07 -21.52 4.13
C TYR A 265 32.01 -22.80 3.28
N TYR A 266 31.44 -23.86 3.83
CA TYR A 266 31.10 -25.09 3.10
C TYR A 266 29.80 -25.69 3.65
N VAL A 267 29.10 -26.48 2.86
CA VAL A 267 27.90 -27.22 3.28
C VAL A 267 28.26 -28.68 3.52
N ALA A 268 27.70 -29.28 4.56
CA ALA A 268 27.84 -30.70 4.83
C ALA A 268 26.51 -31.32 5.20
N ALA A 269 26.31 -32.57 4.77
CA ALA A 269 25.14 -33.40 5.04
C ALA A 269 25.57 -34.81 5.43
N THR A 270 24.85 -35.44 6.34
CA THR A 270 25.07 -36.83 6.79
C THR A 270 23.74 -37.57 6.75
N ASP A 271 23.72 -38.80 6.23
CA ASP A 271 22.54 -39.67 6.21
C ASP A 271 22.31 -40.38 7.57
N GLU A 272 21.25 -41.19 7.64
CA GLU A 272 20.88 -41.98 8.82
C GLU A 272 21.86 -43.11 9.17
N ASP A 273 22.70 -43.53 8.22
CA ASP A 273 23.70 -44.59 8.37
C ASP A 273 25.09 -44.01 8.73
N GLY A 274 25.23 -42.68 8.72
CA GLY A 274 26.40 -41.93 9.17
C GLY A 274 27.38 -41.54 8.06
N ASP A 275 27.07 -41.79 6.79
CA ASP A 275 27.91 -41.38 5.67
C ASP A 275 27.67 -39.90 5.35
N ARG A 276 28.78 -39.19 5.07
CA ARG A 276 28.82 -37.72 5.05
C ARG A 276 29.34 -37.17 3.74
N SER A 277 28.59 -36.25 3.16
CA SER A 277 28.99 -35.42 2.02
C SER A 277 29.36 -34.01 2.45
N VAL A 278 30.34 -33.43 1.77
CA VAL A 278 30.82 -32.07 2.02
C VAL A 278 31.12 -31.40 0.68
N THR A 279 30.72 -30.14 0.55
CA THR A 279 31.11 -29.32 -0.60
C THR A 279 32.58 -28.92 -0.51
N GLN A 280 33.11 -28.36 -1.59
CA GLN A 280 34.31 -27.54 -1.49
C GLN A 280 34.09 -26.33 -0.57
N THR A 281 35.18 -25.74 -0.07
CA THR A 281 35.11 -24.47 0.65
C THR A 281 34.99 -23.32 -0.34
N PHE A 282 33.89 -22.59 -0.23
CA PHE A 282 33.66 -21.33 -0.93
C PHE A 282 34.26 -20.18 -0.13
N THR A 283 34.78 -19.18 -0.83
CA THR A 283 35.36 -18.00 -0.20
C THR A 283 34.91 -16.73 -0.90
N TYR A 284 34.66 -15.66 -0.14
CA TYR A 284 34.59 -14.31 -0.67
C TYR A 284 35.28 -13.32 0.25
N THR A 285 35.73 -12.22 -0.34
CA THR A 285 36.25 -11.08 0.42
C THR A 285 35.21 -9.98 0.35
N VAL A 286 34.85 -9.44 1.51
CA VAL A 286 34.06 -8.21 1.57
C VAL A 286 34.96 -7.07 1.19
N ILE A 287 34.58 -6.35 0.15
CA ILE A 287 35.35 -5.21 -0.32
C ILE A 287 34.66 -3.90 0.05
N ASN A 288 35.44 -2.83 0.15
CA ASN A 288 34.88 -1.49 0.26
C ASN A 288 33.97 -1.20 -0.95
N PRO A 289 32.89 -0.43 -0.77
CA PRO A 289 32.24 0.18 -1.92
C PRO A 289 33.22 1.19 -2.53
N THR A 290 33.99 0.73 -3.50
CA THR A 290 34.60 1.61 -4.51
C THR A 290 34.54 0.90 -5.85
N PRO A 291 33.56 1.20 -6.69
CA PRO A 291 33.87 1.71 -8.01
C PRO A 291 34.64 3.04 -7.85
N SER A 292 35.59 3.28 -8.74
CA SER A 292 36.13 4.63 -8.96
C SER A 292 34.98 5.50 -9.46
N HIS A 293 34.21 6.13 -8.57
CA HIS A 293 33.22 7.13 -8.98
C HIS A 293 33.96 8.38 -9.42
N VAL A 294 33.56 8.94 -10.56
CA VAL A 294 34.08 10.20 -11.04
C VAL A 294 33.35 11.31 -10.28
N PRO A 295 34.06 12.23 -9.60
CA PRO A 295 33.42 13.38 -8.97
C PRO A 295 32.60 14.15 -10.01
N ILE A 296 31.41 14.61 -9.65
CA ILE A 296 30.56 15.40 -10.55
C ILE A 296 31.31 16.65 -11.02
N TYR A 297 32.14 17.22 -10.13
CA TYR A 297 33.08 18.30 -10.47
C TYR A 297 33.88 18.03 -11.76
N SER A 298 34.38 16.82 -11.98
CA SER A 298 35.16 16.51 -13.20
C SER A 298 34.33 16.36 -14.47
N LEU A 299 33.01 16.18 -14.35
CA LEU A 299 32.10 16.16 -15.50
C LEU A 299 31.70 17.60 -15.86
N GLU A 300 31.35 18.40 -14.85
CA GLU A 300 30.77 19.74 -15.04
C GLU A 300 31.84 20.83 -15.26
N HIS A 301 32.98 20.76 -14.57
CA HIS A 301 33.93 21.86 -14.56
C HIS A 301 34.73 21.96 -15.87
N THR A 302 34.52 23.06 -16.58
CA THR A 302 35.37 23.47 -17.71
C THR A 302 35.76 24.94 -17.61
N THR A 303 36.99 25.26 -18.02
CA THR A 303 37.47 26.65 -18.16
C THR A 303 37.35 27.17 -19.61
N ASN A 304 36.90 26.33 -20.53
CA ASN A 304 36.81 26.66 -21.95
C ASN A 304 35.38 27.07 -22.30
N GLN A 305 35.14 28.38 -22.38
CA GLN A 305 33.86 28.91 -22.83
C GLN A 305 33.66 28.60 -24.33
N GLY A 306 32.63 27.81 -24.63
CA GLY A 306 32.15 27.46 -25.96
C GLY A 306 31.32 28.57 -26.61
N THR A 307 30.41 28.17 -27.49
CA THR A 307 29.50 29.07 -28.22
C THR A 307 28.07 28.57 -28.11
N LEU A 308 27.11 29.49 -28.09
CA LEU A 308 25.69 29.14 -28.03
C LEU A 308 25.30 28.09 -29.09
N PRO A 309 24.47 27.09 -28.73
CA PRO A 309 23.83 26.93 -27.41
C PRO A 309 24.73 26.33 -26.31
N ASN A 310 25.85 25.68 -26.65
CA ASN A 310 26.69 24.92 -25.72
C ASN A 310 27.86 25.77 -25.19
N CYS A 311 27.61 26.46 -24.07
CA CYS A 311 28.46 27.50 -23.52
C CYS A 311 29.67 26.98 -22.73
N PHE A 312 29.55 25.84 -22.07
CA PHE A 312 30.59 25.26 -21.22
C PHE A 312 30.49 23.74 -21.37
N ILE A 313 31.14 23.24 -22.43
CA ILE A 313 31.00 21.83 -22.81
C ILE A 313 31.81 20.96 -21.83
N SER A 314 31.18 19.91 -21.32
CA SER A 314 31.87 18.90 -20.51
C SER A 314 33.09 18.29 -21.22
N ASP A 315 34.23 18.22 -20.52
CA ASP A 315 35.42 17.51 -21.00
C ASP A 315 35.22 15.98 -21.09
N SER A 316 34.16 15.46 -20.45
CA SER A 316 33.72 14.07 -20.49
C SER A 316 32.64 13.79 -21.56
N LEU A 317 32.38 14.73 -22.47
CA LEU A 317 31.35 14.57 -23.51
C LEU A 317 31.53 13.27 -24.32
N ASN A 318 30.43 12.53 -24.50
CA ASN A 318 30.36 11.21 -25.15
C ASN A 318 31.11 10.08 -24.42
N LEU A 319 31.50 10.27 -23.16
CA LEU A 319 32.00 9.20 -22.31
C LEU A 319 30.87 8.62 -21.45
N THR A 320 30.92 7.31 -21.21
CA THR A 320 30.05 6.68 -20.21
C THR A 320 30.74 6.77 -18.86
N GLU A 321 30.16 7.54 -17.95
CA GLU A 321 30.70 7.81 -16.63
C GLU A 321 29.81 7.23 -15.54
N GLN A 322 30.38 7.06 -14.34
CA GLN A 322 29.66 6.63 -13.15
C GLN A 322 29.88 7.63 -12.01
N ILE A 323 28.78 8.18 -11.51
CA ILE A 323 28.74 9.17 -10.43
C ILE A 323 28.00 8.62 -9.21
N THR A 324 28.27 9.18 -8.03
CA THR A 324 27.49 8.95 -6.80
C THR A 324 27.17 10.28 -6.15
N GLY A 325 25.93 10.45 -5.69
CA GLY A 325 25.52 11.67 -4.99
C GLY A 325 24.13 11.56 -4.37
N ILE A 326 23.66 12.67 -3.82
CA ILE A 326 22.33 12.84 -3.24
C ILE A 326 21.41 13.49 -4.26
N VAL A 327 20.20 12.97 -4.44
CA VAL A 327 19.17 13.60 -5.26
C VAL A 327 18.70 14.88 -4.55
N VAL A 328 18.99 16.05 -5.12
CA VAL A 328 18.63 17.36 -4.53
C VAL A 328 17.39 17.96 -5.15
N GLY A 329 16.97 17.49 -6.32
CA GLY A 329 15.74 17.89 -7.01
C GLY A 329 15.26 16.83 -7.99
N ARG A 330 13.97 16.83 -8.30
CA ARG A 330 13.34 15.96 -9.31
C ARG A 330 12.23 16.71 -10.02
N TYR A 331 12.00 16.39 -11.28
CA TYR A 331 10.88 16.94 -12.05
C TYR A 331 9.58 16.20 -11.71
N GLU A 332 8.57 16.93 -11.26
CA GLU A 332 7.30 16.37 -10.75
C GLU A 332 6.17 16.28 -11.80
N GLY A 333 6.34 16.85 -12.99
CA GLY A 333 5.33 16.79 -14.07
C GLY A 333 5.44 15.53 -14.95
N GLY A 334 4.31 14.93 -15.39
CA GLY A 334 4.36 13.94 -16.48
C GLY A 334 3.31 12.83 -16.53
N GLY A 335 2.46 12.67 -15.52
CA GLY A 335 1.51 11.54 -15.48
C GLY A 335 2.21 10.17 -15.42
N ALA A 336 1.43 9.08 -15.47
CA ALA A 336 1.83 7.70 -15.15
C ALA A 336 2.88 7.02 -16.07
N THR A 337 3.69 7.78 -16.83
CA THR A 337 4.69 7.22 -17.78
C THR A 337 6.11 7.76 -17.60
N GLY A 338 6.46 8.24 -16.41
CA GLY A 338 7.85 8.38 -15.96
C GLY A 338 8.27 9.80 -15.60
N HIS A 339 8.98 9.93 -14.48
CA HIS A 339 9.70 11.16 -14.12
C HIS A 339 10.89 11.33 -15.07
N LYS A 340 10.93 12.45 -15.81
CA LYS A 340 11.89 12.62 -16.91
C LYS A 340 13.26 13.13 -16.47
N ARG A 341 13.44 13.61 -15.23
CA ARG A 341 14.71 14.25 -14.80
C ARG A 341 14.93 14.22 -13.28
N LEU A 342 16.16 13.87 -12.87
CA LEU A 342 16.69 13.99 -11.50
C LEU A 342 17.89 14.94 -11.49
N PHE A 343 18.13 15.60 -10.36
CA PHE A 343 19.32 16.41 -10.12
C PHE A 343 20.11 15.80 -8.96
N VAL A 344 21.34 15.38 -9.23
CA VAL A 344 22.20 14.69 -8.28
C VAL A 344 23.37 15.59 -7.91
N GLN A 345 23.65 15.70 -6.61
CA GLN A 345 24.74 16.53 -6.09
C GLN A 345 25.66 15.69 -5.20
N ASP A 346 26.99 15.78 -5.33
CA ASP A 346 27.96 14.97 -4.58
C ASP A 346 28.76 15.78 -3.53
N ALA A 347 28.75 17.10 -3.62
CA ALA A 347 29.38 18.00 -2.66
C ALA A 347 28.66 19.36 -2.58
N ALA A 348 28.98 20.15 -1.55
CA ALA A 348 28.49 21.52 -1.41
C ALA A 348 29.32 22.55 -2.21
N SER A 349 30.49 22.17 -2.73
CA SER A 349 31.33 23.04 -3.56
C SER A 349 30.67 23.33 -4.91
N PRO A 350 30.99 24.44 -5.58
CA PRO A 350 30.52 24.69 -6.95
C PRO A 350 30.87 23.54 -7.90
N TRP A 351 30.12 23.40 -9.00
CA TRP A 351 30.23 22.36 -10.03
C TRP A 351 29.95 20.93 -9.56
N SER A 352 29.27 20.78 -8.42
CA SER A 352 29.07 19.47 -7.80
C SER A 352 27.66 18.90 -8.02
N GLY A 353 26.88 19.48 -8.94
CA GLY A 353 25.52 19.06 -9.30
C GLY A 353 25.40 18.74 -10.78
N ILE A 354 24.59 17.73 -11.14
CA ILE A 354 24.39 17.29 -12.54
C ILE A 354 22.96 16.84 -12.79
N SER A 355 22.49 17.07 -14.01
CA SER A 355 21.18 16.64 -14.50
C SER A 355 21.24 15.19 -15.00
N VAL A 356 20.25 14.37 -14.64
CA VAL A 356 20.12 12.98 -15.09
C VAL A 356 18.78 12.80 -15.77
N TYR A 357 18.80 12.51 -17.07
CA TYR A 357 17.60 12.51 -17.91
C TYR A 357 17.07 11.10 -18.22
N ASN A 358 15.74 10.98 -18.28
CA ASN A 358 15.00 9.76 -18.61
C ASN A 358 15.27 8.58 -17.66
N THR A 359 15.20 8.84 -16.35
CA THR A 359 15.44 7.86 -15.28
C THR A 359 14.18 7.04 -14.96
N PRO A 360 14.28 5.73 -14.64
CA PRO A 360 13.17 4.97 -14.09
C PRO A 360 12.74 5.52 -12.72
N ASP A 361 11.42 5.62 -12.48
CA ASP A 361 10.82 6.26 -11.31
C ASP A 361 11.02 5.45 -10.01
N THR A 362 12.18 5.63 -9.37
CA THR A 362 12.53 4.91 -8.14
C THR A 362 13.27 5.76 -7.10
N ALA A 363 13.76 6.95 -7.48
CA ALA A 363 14.55 7.82 -6.63
C ALA A 363 13.81 9.13 -6.29
N GLN A 364 13.88 9.52 -5.03
CA GLN A 364 13.24 10.68 -4.42
C GLN A 364 14.28 11.71 -3.99
N VAL A 365 13.87 12.96 -3.80
CA VAL A 365 14.73 13.99 -3.19
C VAL A 365 15.19 13.50 -1.81
N GLY A 366 16.50 13.56 -1.55
CA GLY A 366 17.15 13.02 -0.37
C GLY A 366 17.74 11.62 -0.55
N ASP A 367 17.44 10.90 -1.62
CA ASP A 367 18.03 9.57 -1.86
C ASP A 367 19.51 9.66 -2.24
N SER A 368 20.32 8.74 -1.70
CA SER A 368 21.69 8.48 -2.14
C SER A 368 21.68 7.51 -3.31
N VAL A 369 22.21 7.93 -4.44
CA VAL A 369 22.19 7.17 -5.70
C VAL A 369 23.57 7.05 -6.33
N THR A 370 23.78 5.94 -7.05
CA THR A 370 24.86 5.81 -8.03
C THR A 370 24.23 5.69 -9.41
N VAL A 371 24.67 6.56 -10.32
CA VAL A 371 24.15 6.65 -11.68
C VAL A 371 25.29 6.35 -12.63
N SER A 372 25.03 5.54 -13.65
CA SER A 372 25.93 5.37 -14.79
C SER A 372 25.18 5.62 -16.08
N GLY A 373 25.83 6.28 -17.03
CA GLY A 373 25.24 6.62 -18.31
C GLY A 373 26.18 7.46 -19.16
N LEU A 374 25.73 7.82 -20.35
CA LEU A 374 26.50 8.64 -21.28
C LEU A 374 26.41 10.13 -20.88
N VAL A 375 27.54 10.81 -20.77
CA VAL A 375 27.59 12.27 -20.60
C VAL A 375 27.30 12.94 -21.94
N THR A 376 26.29 13.81 -21.96
CA THR A 376 25.76 14.47 -23.15
C THR A 376 25.51 15.95 -22.92
N GLU A 377 25.52 16.70 -24.01
CA GLU A 377 25.14 18.11 -24.05
C GLU A 377 23.76 18.24 -24.70
N TYR A 378 22.80 18.81 -23.99
CA TYR A 378 21.47 19.05 -24.54
C TYR A 378 21.02 20.49 -24.31
N TYR A 379 20.95 21.26 -25.40
CA TYR A 379 20.69 22.71 -25.36
C TYR A 379 21.62 23.51 -24.42
N GLY A 380 22.86 23.03 -24.26
CA GLY A 380 23.90 23.61 -23.43
C GLY A 380 23.82 23.30 -21.94
N GLU A 381 22.97 22.34 -21.53
CA GLU A 381 22.99 21.70 -20.21
C GLU A 381 23.84 20.42 -20.30
N THR A 382 24.74 20.21 -19.34
CA THR A 382 25.44 18.93 -19.18
C THR A 382 24.51 17.94 -18.48
N GLU A 383 24.24 16.80 -19.14
CA GLU A 383 23.35 15.77 -18.58
C GLU A 383 23.85 14.34 -18.82
N ILE A 384 23.49 13.43 -17.92
CA ILE A 384 23.66 11.99 -18.14
C ILE A 384 22.44 11.44 -18.88
N SER A 385 22.62 11.06 -20.15
CA SER A 385 21.61 10.39 -20.97
C SER A 385 22.20 9.66 -22.20
N PRO A 386 21.79 8.42 -22.51
CA PRO A 386 20.88 7.57 -21.74
C PRO A 386 21.53 7.03 -20.47
N VAL A 387 20.71 6.82 -19.43
CA VAL A 387 21.12 6.16 -18.19
C VAL A 387 21.23 4.66 -18.43
N SER A 388 22.39 4.06 -18.14
CA SER A 388 22.61 2.62 -18.22
C SER A 388 22.24 1.90 -16.93
N THR A 389 22.54 2.48 -15.77
CA THR A 389 22.20 1.92 -14.45
C THR A 389 21.92 3.03 -13.45
N LEU A 390 20.90 2.85 -12.61
CA LEU A 390 20.65 3.66 -11.42
C LEU A 390 20.48 2.72 -10.22
N MET A 391 21.30 2.90 -9.19
CA MET A 391 21.23 2.14 -7.94
C MET A 391 20.95 3.10 -6.78
N LYS A 392 19.94 2.78 -5.96
CA LYS A 392 19.59 3.51 -4.74
C LYS A 392 20.16 2.79 -3.52
N TYR A 393 20.76 3.55 -2.60
CA TYR A 393 21.42 3.03 -1.39
C TYR A 393 20.69 3.41 -0.08
N GLY A 394 19.58 4.15 -0.16
CA GLY A 394 18.83 4.67 0.97
C GLY A 394 18.79 6.20 0.97
N THR A 395 18.46 6.80 2.12
CA THR A 395 18.38 8.26 2.29
C THR A 395 19.73 8.82 2.74
N GLY A 396 20.19 9.89 2.10
CA GLY A 396 21.34 10.68 2.52
C GLY A 396 20.94 12.08 3.02
N THR A 397 21.92 12.81 3.56
CA THR A 397 21.71 14.19 4.03
C THR A 397 21.75 15.16 2.85
N ILE A 398 20.70 15.95 2.67
CA ILE A 398 20.67 17.02 1.65
C ILE A 398 21.66 18.12 2.04
N PHE A 399 22.44 18.59 1.06
CA PHE A 399 23.38 19.69 1.26
C PHE A 399 22.66 21.00 1.57
N ALA A 400 23.26 21.84 2.42
CA ALA A 400 22.79 23.21 2.57
C ALA A 400 22.86 23.94 1.21
N PRO A 401 21.84 24.75 0.86
CA PRO A 401 21.83 25.46 -0.42
C PRO A 401 23.00 26.44 -0.51
N GLN A 402 23.59 26.57 -1.69
CA GLN A 402 24.56 27.63 -1.97
C GLN A 402 23.83 28.97 -2.08
N ILE A 403 24.17 29.91 -1.20
CA ILE A 403 23.58 31.25 -1.22
C ILE A 403 24.26 32.07 -2.32
N ILE A 404 23.48 32.48 -3.32
CA ILE A 404 23.93 33.32 -4.44
C ILE A 404 23.02 34.54 -4.60
N THR A 405 23.39 35.45 -5.49
CA THR A 405 22.61 36.65 -5.83
C THR A 405 22.03 36.58 -7.23
N CYS A 406 21.04 37.42 -7.54
CA CYS A 406 20.58 37.55 -8.92
C CYS A 406 21.71 37.99 -9.87
N SER A 407 22.67 38.81 -9.43
CA SER A 407 23.86 39.16 -10.23
C SER A 407 24.84 38.02 -10.47
N THR A 408 24.76 36.93 -9.69
CA THR A 408 25.56 35.73 -9.93
C THR A 408 24.98 34.91 -11.10
N LEU A 409 23.64 34.73 -11.11
CA LEU A 409 22.94 34.06 -12.22
C LEU A 409 22.90 34.93 -13.48
N GLY A 410 22.53 36.21 -13.33
CA GLY A 410 22.34 37.16 -14.41
C GLY A 410 21.27 36.72 -15.43
N LEU A 411 21.21 37.45 -16.54
CA LEU A 411 20.43 37.06 -17.73
C LEU A 411 21.31 36.75 -18.94
N ASP A 412 22.61 36.97 -18.83
CA ASP A 412 23.56 36.74 -19.90
C ASP A 412 23.65 35.24 -20.21
N SER A 413 23.53 34.90 -21.48
CA SER A 413 23.82 33.55 -21.95
C SER A 413 25.32 33.26 -21.80
N CYS A 414 25.68 32.01 -21.51
CA CYS A 414 27.07 31.59 -21.28
C CYS A 414 27.79 32.33 -20.13
N SER A 415 27.10 32.62 -19.03
CA SER A 415 27.68 33.26 -17.85
C SER A 415 28.61 32.33 -17.05
N ALA A 416 29.91 32.62 -17.05
CA ALA A 416 30.91 31.90 -16.27
C ALA A 416 30.74 32.02 -14.73
N THR A 417 29.95 33.00 -14.26
CA THR A 417 29.62 33.15 -12.84
C THR A 417 28.42 32.32 -12.42
N ALA A 418 27.53 31.98 -13.36
CA ALA A 418 26.32 31.21 -13.12
C ALA A 418 26.55 29.70 -13.32
N GLU A 419 27.35 29.34 -14.30
CA GLU A 419 27.69 27.96 -14.66
C GLU A 419 28.09 27.06 -13.46
N PRO A 420 28.89 27.51 -12.47
CA PRO A 420 29.24 26.68 -11.31
C PRO A 420 28.05 26.18 -10.47
N TYR A 421 26.84 26.68 -10.72
CA TYR A 421 25.63 26.36 -10.00
C TYR A 421 24.58 25.63 -10.85
N GLU A 422 24.92 25.25 -12.09
CA GLU A 422 24.11 24.30 -12.87
C GLU A 422 23.99 22.96 -12.11
N GLY A 423 22.78 22.42 -12.07
CA GLY A 423 22.46 21.17 -11.38
C GLY A 423 22.50 21.24 -9.84
N MET A 424 22.87 22.37 -9.25
CA MET A 424 23.06 22.52 -7.81
C MET A 424 21.85 23.09 -7.07
N LEU A 425 21.71 22.73 -5.79
CA LEU A 425 20.77 23.38 -4.88
C LEU A 425 21.29 24.76 -4.44
N ILE A 426 20.57 25.81 -4.81
CA ILE A 426 20.90 27.22 -4.57
C ILE A 426 19.79 27.96 -3.82
N GLN A 427 20.12 29.12 -3.25
CA GLN A 427 19.17 30.03 -2.60
C GLN A 427 19.51 31.49 -2.89
N ILE A 428 18.49 32.30 -3.18
CA ILE A 428 18.58 33.76 -3.31
C ILE A 428 17.73 34.40 -2.23
N ASN A 429 18.32 35.31 -1.46
CA ASN A 429 17.66 36.00 -0.35
C ASN A 429 17.08 37.35 -0.79
N ASN A 430 16.01 37.79 -0.13
CA ASN A 430 15.39 39.11 -0.31
C ASN A 430 15.03 39.43 -1.77
N ILE A 431 14.45 38.45 -2.48
CA ILE A 431 14.15 38.54 -3.90
C ILE A 431 12.70 38.98 -4.14
N THR A 432 12.53 40.03 -4.93
CA THR A 432 11.23 40.54 -5.39
C THR A 432 10.98 40.10 -6.82
N LEU A 433 9.81 39.52 -7.09
CA LEU A 433 9.38 39.20 -8.46
C LEU A 433 8.71 40.42 -9.09
N ILE A 434 9.26 40.95 -10.18
CA ILE A 434 8.87 42.26 -10.71
C ILE A 434 8.07 42.20 -12.01
N ASP A 435 8.19 41.14 -12.80
CA ASP A 435 7.40 40.94 -14.01
C ASP A 435 7.42 39.46 -14.44
N THR A 436 6.48 39.05 -15.30
CA THR A 436 6.57 37.79 -16.04
C THR A 436 7.40 37.99 -17.30
N LEU A 437 8.09 36.94 -17.75
CA LEU A 437 8.78 36.97 -19.03
C LEU A 437 7.77 36.57 -20.15
N LEU A 438 7.58 37.44 -21.16
CA LEU A 438 6.62 37.29 -22.30
C LEU A 438 7.17 36.37 -23.44
N PRO A 439 6.33 35.83 -24.37
CA PRO A 439 5.61 34.54 -24.32
C PRO A 439 6.12 33.46 -25.33
N PRO A 440 5.79 32.15 -25.16
CA PRO A 440 4.85 31.56 -24.21
C PRO A 440 5.51 30.53 -23.28
N ASP A 441 6.24 30.96 -22.26
CA ASP A 441 6.65 30.05 -21.18
C ASP A 441 5.86 30.43 -19.92
N VAL A 442 4.75 29.71 -19.73
CA VAL A 442 3.85 29.81 -18.56
C VAL A 442 4.61 29.38 -17.31
N GLY A 443 5.21 30.32 -16.59
CA GLY A 443 5.82 30.05 -15.29
C GLY A 443 7.22 30.60 -15.03
N GLU A 444 7.73 31.49 -15.89
CA GLU A 444 8.99 32.21 -15.66
C GLU A 444 8.78 33.66 -15.22
N TYR A 445 9.54 34.06 -14.20
CA TYR A 445 9.44 35.36 -13.54
C TYR A 445 10.81 36.03 -13.47
N ARG A 446 10.82 37.36 -13.63
CA ARG A 446 12.01 38.18 -13.41
C ARG A 446 12.12 38.57 -11.94
N GLY A 447 13.22 38.19 -11.30
CA GLY A 447 13.53 38.51 -9.91
C GLY A 447 14.60 39.60 -9.75
N VAL A 448 14.51 40.38 -8.67
CA VAL A 448 15.53 41.35 -8.22
C VAL A 448 15.77 41.23 -6.73
N ASP A 449 17.03 41.20 -6.31
CA ASP A 449 17.46 41.06 -4.90
C ASP A 449 18.29 42.26 -4.39
N GLY A 450 18.42 43.30 -5.22
CA GLY A 450 19.24 44.48 -4.93
C GLY A 450 20.75 44.30 -5.18
N SER A 451 21.18 43.16 -5.72
CA SER A 451 22.60 42.89 -6.04
C SER A 451 23.13 43.58 -7.30
N GLY A 452 22.27 44.28 -8.04
CA GLY A 452 22.63 45.09 -9.21
C GLY A 452 22.26 44.51 -10.58
N ASP A 453 21.70 43.29 -10.63
CA ASP A 453 21.16 42.65 -11.83
C ASP A 453 19.83 41.93 -11.53
N THR A 454 19.22 41.34 -12.55
CA THR A 454 18.00 40.52 -12.46
C THR A 454 18.31 39.05 -12.76
N CYS A 455 17.49 38.13 -12.24
CA CYS A 455 17.60 36.71 -12.52
C CYS A 455 16.25 36.09 -12.90
N ILE A 456 16.26 34.87 -13.46
CA ILE A 456 15.03 34.13 -13.81
C ILE A 456 14.66 33.15 -12.69
N VAL A 457 13.41 33.21 -12.25
CA VAL A 457 12.79 32.24 -11.34
C VAL A 457 11.75 31.45 -12.15
N SER A 458 11.81 30.13 -12.13
CA SER A 458 10.94 29.27 -12.95
C SER A 458 10.20 28.22 -12.11
N ASN A 459 8.91 28.00 -12.40
CA ASN A 459 8.10 26.96 -11.75
C ASN A 459 8.29 25.56 -12.34
N ASP A 460 9.11 25.40 -13.39
CA ASP A 460 9.16 24.21 -14.24
C ASP A 460 9.38 22.93 -13.41
N LEU A 461 10.26 22.97 -12.41
CA LEU A 461 10.58 21.81 -11.58
C LEU A 461 9.41 21.35 -10.67
N SER A 462 8.64 22.30 -10.13
CA SER A 462 7.54 22.04 -9.18
C SER A 462 6.18 21.82 -9.85
N THR A 463 6.07 22.07 -11.16
CA THR A 463 4.78 22.05 -11.87
C THR A 463 4.23 20.64 -11.98
N GLY A 464 2.98 20.44 -11.54
CA GLY A 464 2.30 19.14 -11.55
C GLY A 464 2.61 18.23 -10.36
N GLY A 465 3.48 18.67 -9.43
CA GLY A 465 3.73 17.98 -8.16
C GLY A 465 2.63 18.20 -7.12
N ALA A 466 2.72 17.48 -5.99
CA ALA A 466 1.76 17.57 -4.89
C ALA A 466 1.77 18.94 -4.17
N GLU A 467 2.92 19.62 -4.15
CA GLU A 467 3.15 20.90 -3.47
C GLU A 467 3.80 21.92 -4.41
N PRO A 468 3.11 22.38 -5.48
CA PRO A 468 3.71 23.22 -6.50
C PRO A 468 4.07 24.61 -5.96
N ALA A 469 5.21 25.15 -6.40
CA ALA A 469 5.61 26.52 -6.06
C ALA A 469 4.72 27.53 -6.78
N THR A 470 4.01 28.38 -6.02
CA THR A 470 3.11 29.40 -6.56
C THR A 470 3.69 30.79 -6.35
N PHE A 471 3.89 31.52 -7.45
CA PHE A 471 4.54 32.83 -7.44
C PHE A 471 3.53 33.98 -7.49
N VAL A 472 3.81 35.05 -6.76
CA VAL A 472 3.00 36.27 -6.76
C VAL A 472 3.85 37.46 -7.22
N LEU A 473 3.41 38.13 -8.29
CA LEU A 473 4.08 39.33 -8.79
C LEU A 473 4.02 40.47 -7.77
N GLY A 474 5.11 41.22 -7.66
CA GLY A 474 5.29 42.32 -6.71
C GLY A 474 5.64 41.86 -5.28
N HIS A 475 5.60 40.56 -4.97
CA HIS A 475 5.98 40.06 -3.66
C HIS A 475 7.49 40.01 -3.48
N THR A 476 7.94 40.35 -2.27
CA THR A 476 9.32 40.14 -1.83
C THR A 476 9.38 38.91 -0.95
N TYR A 477 10.11 37.91 -1.40
CA TYR A 477 10.40 36.69 -0.67
C TYR A 477 11.66 36.89 0.16
N THR A 478 11.62 36.48 1.43
CA THR A 478 12.79 36.43 2.29
C THR A 478 13.86 35.54 1.68
N TYR A 479 13.46 34.41 1.09
CA TYR A 479 14.29 33.62 0.21
C TYR A 479 13.46 32.86 -0.83
N ILE A 480 14.11 32.56 -1.95
CA ILE A 480 13.71 31.52 -2.90
C ILE A 480 14.86 30.52 -2.99
N ARG A 481 14.56 29.25 -2.75
CA ARG A 481 15.48 28.11 -2.90
C ARG A 481 15.12 27.31 -4.15
N GLY A 482 16.06 26.58 -4.73
CA GLY A 482 15.76 25.73 -5.88
C GLY A 482 16.99 25.18 -6.57
N ILE A 483 16.78 24.48 -7.67
CA ILE A 483 17.86 23.98 -8.52
C ILE A 483 18.27 25.04 -9.53
N GLY A 484 19.57 25.31 -9.65
CA GLY A 484 20.13 26.11 -10.73
C GLY A 484 20.17 25.30 -12.02
N ARG A 485 19.70 25.87 -13.14
CA ARG A 485 19.70 25.16 -14.44
C ARG A 485 19.87 26.11 -15.61
N TYR A 486 20.65 25.70 -16.61
CA TYR A 486 20.67 26.32 -17.92
C TYR A 486 19.68 25.63 -18.88
N THR A 487 18.87 26.41 -19.58
CA THR A 487 18.09 25.92 -20.73
C THR A 487 17.67 27.09 -21.60
N TYR A 488 17.49 26.88 -22.90
CA TYR A 488 17.06 27.91 -23.84
C TYR A 488 17.88 29.22 -23.77
N GLY A 489 19.17 29.15 -23.45
CA GLY A 489 20.06 30.31 -23.45
C GLY A 489 20.16 31.10 -22.14
N HIS A 490 19.49 30.68 -21.07
CA HIS A 490 19.49 31.41 -19.80
C HIS A 490 19.63 30.49 -18.59
N TYR A 491 20.24 31.00 -17.51
CA TYR A 491 20.23 30.36 -16.20
C TYR A 491 19.01 30.79 -15.41
N ARG A 492 18.48 29.86 -14.61
CA ARG A 492 17.28 30.05 -13.79
C ARG A 492 17.41 29.29 -12.49
N ILE A 493 16.76 29.80 -11.45
CA ILE A 493 16.49 29.06 -10.22
C ILE A 493 15.11 28.44 -10.31
N MET A 494 15.02 27.13 -10.04
CA MET A 494 13.78 26.36 -10.12
C MET A 494 13.44 25.78 -8.75
N PRO A 495 12.50 26.39 -8.00
CA PRO A 495 12.01 25.84 -6.75
C PRO A 495 11.42 24.44 -6.94
N ARG A 496 11.69 23.55 -5.98
CA ARG A 496 11.28 22.13 -6.02
C ARG A 496 9.85 21.96 -5.54
N PHE A 497 9.47 22.73 -4.52
CA PHE A 497 8.17 22.66 -3.86
C PHE A 497 7.79 24.02 -3.24
N SER A 498 6.55 24.17 -2.78
CA SER A 498 6.03 25.39 -2.13
C SER A 498 6.92 25.88 -0.97
N SER A 499 7.53 24.98 -0.19
CA SER A 499 8.42 25.36 0.92
C SER A 499 9.79 25.92 0.50
N ASP A 500 10.13 25.88 -0.79
CA ASP A 500 11.28 26.60 -1.31
C ASP A 500 10.98 28.11 -1.49
N LEU A 501 9.73 28.57 -1.27
CA LEU A 501 9.32 29.97 -1.24
C LEU A 501 9.00 30.39 0.19
N TYR A 502 9.65 31.44 0.69
CA TYR A 502 9.36 31.97 2.03
C TYR A 502 9.13 33.49 1.99
N THR A 503 7.98 33.92 2.49
CA THR A 503 7.65 35.34 2.75
C THR A 503 7.52 35.55 4.25
N VAL A 504 7.99 36.69 4.78
CA VAL A 504 7.59 37.08 6.15
C VAL A 504 6.09 37.38 6.12
N PRO A 505 5.24 36.67 6.88
CA PRO A 505 3.83 36.97 6.91
C PRO A 505 3.55 38.35 7.53
N ILE A 506 2.37 38.92 7.27
CA ILE A 506 1.88 40.10 7.99
C ILE A 506 2.01 39.84 9.50
N THR A 507 2.55 40.80 10.25
CA THR A 507 2.86 40.65 11.67
C THR A 507 1.62 40.20 12.46
N CYS A 508 1.68 39.00 13.03
CA CYS A 508 0.70 38.46 13.95
C CYS A 508 0.54 39.37 15.18
N THR A 509 -0.70 39.54 15.65
CA THR A 509 -1.00 40.23 16.93
C THR A 509 -1.32 39.27 18.08
N GLY A 510 -1.44 37.97 17.77
CA GLY A 510 -1.67 36.89 18.74
C GLY A 510 -0.40 36.37 19.40
N SER A 511 -0.59 35.52 20.40
CA SER A 511 0.45 34.74 21.07
C SER A 511 1.00 33.65 20.14
N ASN A 512 2.25 33.27 20.37
CA ASN A 512 2.84 32.05 19.81
C ASN A 512 2.19 30.81 20.44
N ILE A 513 2.00 29.74 19.66
CA ILE A 513 1.29 28.52 20.07
C ILE A 513 2.02 27.83 21.23
N TYR A 514 3.35 27.90 21.28
CA TYR A 514 4.14 27.42 22.41
C TYR A 514 3.65 27.93 23.76
N ASN A 515 3.25 29.19 23.86
CA ASN A 515 2.81 29.75 25.14
C ASN A 515 1.43 29.24 25.57
N ILE A 516 0.67 28.68 24.63
CA ILE A 516 -0.64 28.08 24.87
C ILE A 516 -0.47 26.60 25.22
N GLU A 517 0.42 25.88 24.53
CA GLU A 517 0.59 24.43 24.69
C GLU A 517 1.57 24.04 25.81
N PHE A 518 2.58 24.86 26.11
CA PHE A 518 3.68 24.43 26.97
C PHE A 518 3.22 24.17 28.43
N ASN A 519 3.14 22.89 28.78
CA ASN A 519 3.03 22.39 30.15
C ASN A 519 3.85 21.12 30.34
N ASN A 520 4.86 21.15 31.21
CA ASN A 520 5.67 19.98 31.56
C ASN A 520 5.62 19.64 33.05
N SER A 521 4.71 20.26 33.80
CA SER A 521 4.73 20.26 35.28
C SER A 521 3.46 19.70 35.90
N ASN A 522 2.33 19.75 35.18
CA ASN A 522 1.06 19.23 35.62
C ASN A 522 0.61 18.10 34.68
N PRO A 523 0.69 16.82 35.08
CA PRO A 523 0.31 15.70 34.22
C PRO A 523 -1.21 15.53 34.02
N GLY A 524 -2.05 16.44 34.54
CA GLY A 524 -3.50 16.37 34.45
C GLY A 524 -4.17 15.88 35.73
N ALA A 525 -5.47 16.15 35.87
CA ALA A 525 -6.25 15.84 37.09
C ALA A 525 -6.87 14.43 37.09
N ASP A 526 -6.97 13.78 35.93
CA ASP A 526 -7.45 12.42 35.79
C ASP A 526 -6.54 11.57 34.86
N THR A 527 -7.02 10.41 34.41
CA THR A 527 -6.24 9.51 33.53
C THR A 527 -6.52 9.76 32.04
N ALA A 528 -7.39 10.72 31.72
CA ALA A 528 -7.77 11.09 30.37
C ALA A 528 -7.00 12.32 29.91
N ASP A 529 -6.80 13.33 30.75
CA ASP A 529 -6.11 14.58 30.37
C ASP A 529 -4.59 14.46 30.60
N CYS A 530 -3.81 14.55 29.52
CA CYS A 530 -2.35 14.51 29.59
C CYS A 530 -1.78 15.91 29.43
N TYR A 531 -1.02 16.40 30.41
CA TYR A 531 -0.35 17.72 30.37
C TYR A 531 -1.21 18.88 29.82
N PRO A 532 -2.44 19.08 30.34
CA PRO A 532 -3.39 20.03 29.78
C PRO A 532 -2.83 21.46 29.71
N SER A 533 -3.27 22.21 28.71
CA SER A 533 -2.84 23.59 28.49
C SER A 533 -2.99 24.47 29.75
N PRO A 534 -1.99 25.31 30.09
CA PRO A 534 -2.14 26.33 31.14
C PRO A 534 -3.22 27.36 30.82
N ASN A 535 -3.69 27.41 29.57
CA ASN A 535 -4.70 28.33 29.07
C ASN A 535 -6.08 27.68 28.93
N ALA A 536 -6.29 26.44 29.38
CA ALA A 536 -7.60 25.79 29.36
C ALA A 536 -8.72 26.67 29.95
N GLY A 537 -9.82 26.80 29.21
CA GLY A 537 -10.97 27.67 29.47
C GLY A 537 -10.74 29.16 29.20
N GLN A 538 -9.57 29.59 28.73
CA GLN A 538 -9.29 30.99 28.40
C GLN A 538 -9.49 31.25 26.90
N ASN A 539 -9.96 32.45 26.57
CA ASN A 539 -9.99 32.94 25.19
C ASN A 539 -8.60 33.50 24.82
N VAL A 540 -8.00 32.98 23.76
CA VAL A 540 -6.67 33.36 23.27
C VAL A 540 -6.75 33.83 21.83
N THR A 541 -5.83 34.70 21.43
CA THR A 541 -5.55 34.99 20.02
C THR A 541 -4.20 34.40 19.68
N LEU A 542 -4.11 33.62 18.60
CA LEU A 542 -2.88 32.99 18.14
C LEU A 542 -2.73 33.12 16.64
N CYS A 543 -1.54 32.81 16.14
CA CYS A 543 -1.32 32.60 14.71
C CYS A 543 -0.55 31.31 14.46
N GLY A 544 -0.73 30.75 13.28
CA GLY A 544 -0.03 29.55 12.85
C GLY A 544 -0.26 29.28 11.38
N ILE A 545 0.58 28.41 10.80
CA ILE A 545 0.42 27.90 9.45
C ILE A 545 -0.47 26.68 9.52
N VAL A 546 -1.47 26.62 8.66
CA VAL A 546 -2.37 25.47 8.54
C VAL A 546 -1.59 24.28 7.97
N THR A 547 -1.36 23.25 8.79
CA THR A 547 -0.52 22.08 8.44
C THR A 547 -1.32 20.84 8.07
N ALA A 548 -2.58 20.77 8.46
CA ALA A 548 -3.48 19.69 8.11
C ALA A 548 -4.93 20.18 8.08
N VAL A 549 -5.68 19.64 7.12
CA VAL A 549 -7.07 19.96 6.83
C VAL A 549 -7.75 18.65 6.39
N ARG A 550 -8.93 18.32 6.95
CA ARG A 550 -9.76 17.20 6.52
C ARG A 550 -10.31 17.35 5.08
N GLN A 551 -9.88 16.51 4.15
CA GLN A 551 -10.29 16.64 2.75
C GLN A 551 -11.82 16.61 2.53
N ASN A 552 -12.32 17.50 1.64
CA ASN A 552 -13.72 17.60 1.20
C ASN A 552 -14.80 17.85 2.29
N LEU A 553 -14.42 18.13 3.53
CA LEU A 553 -15.31 18.43 4.65
C LEU A 553 -14.62 19.43 5.58
N TYR A 554 -15.24 20.57 5.88
CA TYR A 554 -14.59 21.56 6.76
C TYR A 554 -15.50 22.28 7.73
N PRO A 555 -14.92 22.74 8.87
CA PRO A 555 -13.49 22.95 9.18
C PRO A 555 -13.07 22.49 10.59
N SER A 556 -12.34 21.39 10.67
CA SER A 556 -11.29 21.31 11.68
C SER A 556 -9.93 21.24 10.99
N PHE A 557 -8.95 21.90 11.57
CA PHE A 557 -7.64 22.07 10.97
C PHE A 557 -6.56 22.15 12.05
N TYR A 558 -5.33 21.89 11.66
CA TYR A 558 -4.17 21.98 12.55
C TYR A 558 -3.35 23.20 12.20
N LEU A 559 -2.88 23.91 13.22
CA LEU A 559 -2.00 25.06 13.10
C LEU A 559 -0.65 24.73 13.70
N GLN A 560 0.43 25.20 13.08
CA GLN A 560 1.77 25.09 13.65
C GLN A 560 2.60 26.36 13.38
N ASP A 561 3.39 26.74 14.36
CA ASP A 561 4.36 27.83 14.27
C ASP A 561 5.51 27.47 13.33
N GLN A 562 5.90 28.42 12.47
CA GLN A 562 7.04 28.21 11.56
C GLN A 562 8.33 28.01 12.36
N GLY A 563 9.01 26.88 12.12
CA GLY A 563 10.29 26.54 12.76
C GLY A 563 10.18 26.09 14.21
N ALA A 564 8.97 25.86 14.72
CA ALA A 564 8.80 25.20 16.01
C ALA A 564 9.19 23.72 15.91
N THR A 565 9.87 23.23 16.94
CA THR A 565 10.34 21.84 17.05
C THR A 565 9.76 21.13 18.28
N ALA A 566 8.88 21.80 19.02
CA ALA A 566 8.19 21.32 20.22
C ALA A 566 7.13 22.36 20.67
N TYR A 567 5.97 21.89 21.14
CA TYR A 567 4.80 22.63 21.62
C TYR A 567 4.30 23.69 20.63
N GLY A 568 4.64 23.54 19.35
CA GLY A 568 4.42 24.56 18.35
C GLY A 568 3.11 24.46 17.61
N ALA A 569 2.24 23.51 17.94
CA ALA A 569 1.05 23.20 17.17
C ALA A 569 -0.21 23.03 18.02
N ILE A 570 -1.36 23.31 17.43
CA ILE A 570 -2.67 23.19 18.09
C ILE A 570 -3.72 22.76 17.07
N TYR A 571 -4.68 21.94 17.52
CA TYR A 571 -5.88 21.58 16.76
C TYR A 571 -6.96 22.65 16.92
N ALA A 572 -7.66 23.01 15.85
CA ALA A 572 -8.75 23.97 15.87
C ALA A 572 -10.07 23.31 15.44
N TYR A 573 -11.12 23.48 16.26
CA TYR A 573 -12.43 22.85 16.09
C TYR A 573 -13.56 23.89 16.11
N ASP A 574 -13.90 24.47 14.95
CA ASP A 574 -15.12 25.26 14.78
C ASP A 574 -15.52 25.41 13.30
N TYR A 575 -16.83 25.45 13.03
CA TYR A 575 -17.40 25.44 11.69
C TYR A 575 -17.78 26.78 11.13
N THR A 576 -18.22 27.66 12.00
CA THR A 576 -18.72 28.96 11.62
C THR A 576 -18.40 29.91 12.75
N LEU A 577 -18.01 31.12 12.39
CA LEU A 577 -17.96 32.20 13.37
C LEU A 577 -19.37 32.43 13.97
N PRO A 578 -19.49 33.05 15.15
CA PRO A 578 -20.78 33.32 15.79
C PRO A 578 -21.78 34.13 14.95
N ASN A 579 -21.31 34.81 13.91
CA ASN A 579 -22.13 35.56 12.95
C ASN A 579 -22.66 34.70 11.78
N GLY A 580 -22.32 33.41 11.73
CA GLY A 580 -22.69 32.47 10.68
C GLY A 580 -21.72 32.40 9.50
N ASP A 581 -20.62 33.17 9.50
CA ASP A 581 -19.63 33.12 8.42
C ASP A 581 -18.80 31.82 8.52
N PRO A 582 -18.57 31.11 7.39
CA PRO A 582 -17.79 29.88 7.39
C PRO A 582 -16.30 30.15 7.60
N ILE A 583 -15.63 29.26 8.34
CA ILE A 583 -14.17 29.26 8.46
C ILE A 583 -13.60 28.39 7.33
N ASN A 584 -12.92 29.00 6.36
CA ASN A 584 -12.37 28.30 5.20
C ASN A 584 -10.83 28.33 5.24
N ALA A 585 -10.25 27.46 6.06
CA ALA A 585 -8.79 27.29 6.16
C ALA A 585 -8.30 26.32 5.07
N HIS A 586 -7.21 26.68 4.38
CA HIS A 586 -6.54 25.81 3.41
C HIS A 586 -5.12 25.50 3.88
N LEU A 587 -4.60 24.36 3.46
CA LEU A 587 -3.22 23.97 3.71
C LEU A 587 -2.25 25.10 3.29
N GLY A 588 -1.33 25.46 4.18
CA GLY A 588 -0.36 26.54 3.96
C GLY A 588 -0.91 27.95 4.22
N ASP A 589 -2.17 28.14 4.59
CA ASP A 589 -2.65 29.45 5.04
C ASP A 589 -1.98 29.82 6.37
N TYR A 590 -1.41 31.02 6.47
CA TYR A 590 -1.01 31.61 7.75
C TYR A 590 -2.17 32.43 8.28
N ILE A 591 -2.73 31.99 9.40
CA ILE A 591 -3.96 32.57 9.93
C ILE A 591 -3.73 33.18 11.30
N GLN A 592 -4.57 34.15 11.64
CA GLN A 592 -4.81 34.60 13.01
C GLN A 592 -6.21 34.18 13.42
N ALA A 593 -6.34 33.53 14.57
CA ALA A 593 -7.62 33.09 15.12
C ALA A 593 -7.74 33.49 16.60
N SER A 594 -8.96 33.81 17.02
CA SER A 594 -9.30 34.02 18.44
C SER A 594 -10.39 33.04 18.86
N GLY A 595 -10.14 32.23 19.88
CA GLY A 595 -11.06 31.20 20.35
C GLY A 595 -10.74 30.75 21.78
N THR A 596 -11.58 29.90 22.34
CA THR A 596 -11.39 29.35 23.68
C THR A 596 -10.50 28.12 23.60
N VAL A 597 -9.49 28.03 24.45
CA VAL A 597 -8.67 26.82 24.58
C VAL A 597 -9.43 25.82 25.44
N ASN A 598 -9.64 24.60 24.95
CA ASN A 598 -10.33 23.54 25.67
C ASN A 598 -9.52 22.24 25.66
N GLU A 599 -9.70 21.48 26.74
CA GLU A 599 -9.22 20.10 26.84
C GLU A 599 -10.36 19.18 26.43
N TYR A 600 -10.15 18.40 25.38
CA TYR A 600 -11.17 17.47 24.91
C TYR A 600 -10.60 16.07 24.77
N PHE A 601 -10.99 15.18 25.70
CA PHE A 601 -10.42 13.84 25.83
C PHE A 601 -8.88 13.84 25.87
N GLY A 602 -8.30 14.85 26.52
CA GLY A 602 -6.89 14.95 26.82
C GLY A 602 -5.98 15.44 25.71
N TRP A 603 -6.50 16.01 24.62
CA TRP A 603 -5.72 16.87 23.73
C TRP A 603 -6.20 18.32 23.85
N THR A 604 -5.29 19.26 23.60
CA THR A 604 -5.56 20.69 23.59
C THR A 604 -6.18 21.11 22.24
N GLU A 605 -7.29 21.85 22.28
CA GLU A 605 -7.92 22.41 21.09
C GLU A 605 -8.33 23.87 21.24
N LEU A 606 -8.29 24.62 20.13
CA LEU A 606 -8.91 25.92 19.99
C LEU A 606 -10.34 25.75 19.46
N ASP A 607 -11.34 26.03 20.28
CA ASP A 607 -12.76 25.95 19.91
C ASP A 607 -13.45 27.33 20.01
N SER A 608 -14.76 27.35 19.70
CA SER A 608 -15.60 28.53 19.86
C SER A 608 -14.96 29.79 19.25
N ILE A 609 -14.46 29.65 18.02
CA ILE A 609 -13.64 30.65 17.32
C ILE A 609 -14.50 31.88 17.06
N THR A 610 -14.13 32.99 17.71
CA THR A 610 -14.83 34.28 17.65
C THR A 610 -14.31 35.19 16.55
N SER A 611 -13.06 35.00 16.11
CA SER A 611 -12.50 35.73 14.98
C SER A 611 -11.50 34.89 14.19
N TYR A 612 -11.48 35.10 12.87
CA TYR A 612 -10.63 34.39 11.92
C TYR A 612 -10.15 35.37 10.84
N THR A 613 -8.86 35.35 10.52
CA THR A 613 -8.28 36.16 9.44
C THR A 613 -7.11 35.43 8.81
N VAL A 614 -7.13 35.27 7.49
CA VAL A 614 -5.98 34.79 6.73
C VAL A 614 -5.00 35.95 6.56
N LEU A 615 -3.82 35.84 7.18
CA LEU A 615 -2.73 36.81 7.11
C LEU A 615 -1.79 36.57 5.93
N GLY A 616 -1.77 35.34 5.41
CA GLY A 616 -1.06 34.95 4.19
C GLY A 616 -1.57 33.61 3.68
N THR A 617 -1.45 33.36 2.38
CA THR A 617 -1.80 32.07 1.75
C THR A 617 -0.54 31.40 1.22
N SER A 618 -0.61 30.09 0.97
CA SER A 618 0.45 29.31 0.31
C SER A 618 1.83 29.46 0.97
N GLN A 619 1.88 29.54 2.30
CA GLN A 619 3.12 29.51 3.05
C GLN A 619 3.74 28.11 3.02
N SER A 620 5.07 28.07 3.13
CA SER A 620 5.81 26.84 3.39
C SER A 620 5.25 26.14 4.61
N LEU A 621 4.96 24.84 4.52
CA LEU A 621 4.68 24.06 5.72
C LEU A 621 5.94 24.00 6.61
N PRO A 622 5.78 23.96 7.94
CA PRO A 622 6.89 23.70 8.86
C PRO A 622 7.62 22.39 8.50
N ASP A 623 8.92 22.34 8.77
CA ASP A 623 9.71 21.13 8.61
C ASP A 623 9.15 20.02 9.53
N THR A 624 9.14 18.78 9.04
CA THR A 624 8.69 17.64 9.84
C THR A 624 9.71 17.31 10.93
N THR A 625 9.24 16.99 12.12
CA THR A 625 10.09 16.38 13.15
C THR A 625 10.18 14.88 12.93
N ASP A 626 11.40 14.35 12.74
CA ASP A 626 11.64 12.92 12.62
C ASP A 626 11.61 12.26 14.02
N LEU A 627 10.67 11.34 14.24
CA LEU A 627 10.48 10.59 15.49
C LEU A 627 10.37 9.08 15.21
N THR A 628 10.36 8.28 16.28
CA THR A 628 10.15 6.83 16.22
C THR A 628 8.96 6.41 17.08
N VAL A 629 8.43 5.20 16.87
CA VAL A 629 7.32 4.67 17.68
C VAL A 629 7.71 4.56 19.15
N ALA A 630 8.97 4.24 19.46
CA ALA A 630 9.47 4.19 20.84
C ALA A 630 9.30 5.53 21.59
N ALA A 631 9.37 6.67 20.90
CA ALA A 631 9.14 7.98 21.49
C ALA A 631 7.78 8.03 22.19
N PHE A 632 6.76 7.42 21.58
CA PHE A 632 5.36 7.46 22.02
C PHE A 632 4.94 6.32 22.95
N THR A 633 5.73 5.24 23.07
CA THR A 633 5.32 4.05 23.84
C THR A 633 6.18 3.78 25.08
N GLN A 634 7.50 4.02 25.02
CA GLN A 634 8.41 3.58 26.08
C GLN A 634 8.48 4.53 27.27
N LEU A 635 8.07 5.78 27.08
CA LEU A 635 8.13 6.82 28.11
C LEU A 635 6.85 6.90 28.97
N GLY A 636 5.89 6.00 28.72
CA GLY A 636 4.54 6.04 29.28
C GLY A 636 3.58 6.84 28.38
N ILE A 637 2.31 6.45 28.39
CA ILE A 637 1.27 7.01 27.49
C ILE A 637 1.09 8.53 27.71
N CYS A 638 1.26 9.00 28.95
CA CYS A 638 1.24 10.42 29.27
C CYS A 638 2.61 10.88 29.77
N ASN A 639 3.38 11.52 28.88
CA ASN A 639 4.76 11.93 29.12
C ASN A 639 5.03 13.33 28.55
N PRO A 640 5.77 14.22 29.26
CA PRO A 640 5.95 15.59 28.79
C PRO A 640 6.82 15.66 27.52
N PHE A 641 7.65 14.64 27.25
CA PHE A 641 8.40 14.56 26.01
C PHE A 641 7.48 14.31 24.80
N THR A 642 6.51 13.42 24.91
CA THR A 642 5.56 13.13 23.81
C THR A 642 4.55 14.24 23.64
N GLU A 643 4.12 14.84 24.77
CA GLU A 643 3.24 16.00 24.76
C GLU A 643 3.78 17.15 23.93
N ALA A 644 5.09 17.35 23.97
CA ALA A 644 5.77 18.38 23.20
C ALA A 644 5.54 18.27 21.69
N TYR A 645 5.00 17.16 21.18
CA TYR A 645 4.73 16.98 19.77
C TYR A 645 3.23 16.91 19.45
N GLU A 646 2.34 17.05 20.43
CA GLU A 646 0.91 17.08 20.16
C GLU A 646 0.57 18.13 19.09
N SER A 647 -0.28 17.74 18.14
CA SER A 647 -0.68 18.48 16.95
C SER A 647 0.44 18.78 15.93
N GLU A 648 1.70 18.47 16.23
CA GLU A 648 2.82 18.77 15.33
C GLU A 648 2.89 17.82 14.15
N LEU A 649 3.40 18.34 13.03
CA LEU A 649 3.72 17.55 11.86
C LEU A 649 4.98 16.70 12.08
N ILE A 650 4.80 15.39 12.16
CA ILE A 650 5.88 14.42 12.40
C ILE A 650 6.12 13.53 11.18
N ARG A 651 7.32 12.96 11.12
CA ARG A 651 7.69 11.89 10.18
C ARG A 651 8.17 10.66 10.97
N LEU A 652 7.59 9.51 10.65
CA LEU A 652 8.06 8.20 11.08
C LEU A 652 8.69 7.46 9.90
N GLN A 653 9.76 6.70 10.14
CA GLN A 653 10.49 5.98 9.10
C GLN A 653 10.31 4.46 9.26
N ASN A 654 10.31 3.74 8.13
CA ASN A 654 10.25 2.27 8.08
C ASN A 654 9.12 1.67 8.92
N VAL A 655 7.93 2.22 8.73
CA VAL A 655 6.72 1.87 9.47
C VAL A 655 6.04 0.68 8.81
N THR A 656 5.69 -0.33 9.61
CA THR A 656 4.91 -1.50 9.19
C THR A 656 3.52 -1.46 9.81
N ILE A 657 2.49 -1.69 9.01
CA ILE A 657 1.11 -1.88 9.48
C ILE A 657 0.96 -3.31 10.03
N ARG A 658 0.56 -3.47 11.31
CA ARG A 658 0.49 -4.79 11.96
C ARG A 658 -0.86 -5.50 11.83
N SER A 659 -1.96 -4.78 12.02
CA SER A 659 -3.29 -5.38 12.03
C SER A 659 -4.28 -4.54 11.23
N ALA A 660 -5.33 -5.21 10.73
CA ALA A 660 -6.39 -4.52 10.01
C ALA A 660 -7.12 -3.60 11.00
N ALA A 661 -7.68 -2.51 10.49
CA ALA A 661 -8.57 -1.68 11.30
C ALA A 661 -9.67 -2.57 11.92
N PRO A 662 -10.08 -2.32 13.18
CA PRO A 662 -11.45 -2.64 13.56
C PRO A 662 -12.34 -2.14 12.43
N ALA A 663 -13.25 -2.98 11.93
CA ALA A 663 -13.95 -2.77 10.66
C ALA A 663 -14.81 -1.49 10.57
N LEU A 664 -14.73 -0.58 11.55
CA LEU A 664 -15.67 0.51 11.80
C LEU A 664 -15.02 1.83 12.25
N ASP A 665 -13.68 1.97 12.32
CA ASP A 665 -13.06 3.23 12.80
C ASP A 665 -11.89 3.80 11.99
N GLY A 666 -11.47 3.16 10.89
CA GLY A 666 -10.39 3.71 10.03
C GLY A 666 -8.99 3.70 10.67
N LYS A 667 -8.83 3.10 11.87
CA LYS A 667 -7.59 3.16 12.64
C LYS A 667 -6.74 1.90 12.46
N TYR A 668 -5.44 2.07 12.17
CA TYR A 668 -4.52 0.94 11.99
C TYR A 668 -3.36 0.99 12.97
N TRP A 669 -2.95 -0.17 13.50
CA TRP A 669 -1.76 -0.26 14.34
C TRP A 669 -0.49 -0.27 13.51
N ILE A 670 0.47 0.58 13.89
CA ILE A 670 1.75 0.75 13.23
C ILE A 670 2.92 0.51 14.16
N THR A 671 4.00 -0.06 13.62
CA THR A 671 5.27 -0.27 14.34
C THR A 671 6.45 0.06 13.47
N ASP A 672 7.57 0.38 14.09
CA ASP A 672 8.88 0.49 13.44
C ASP A 672 9.88 -0.46 14.11
N THR A 673 11.17 -0.30 13.81
CA THR A 673 12.26 -1.10 14.38
C THR A 673 12.73 -0.60 15.75
N SER A 674 12.20 0.51 16.27
CA SER A 674 12.66 1.13 17.52
C SER A 674 12.11 0.46 18.77
N THR A 675 10.97 -0.24 18.67
CA THR A 675 10.31 -0.92 19.80
C THR A 675 9.45 -2.09 19.33
N GLY A 676 9.10 -2.99 20.26
CA GLY A 676 8.12 -4.07 20.01
C GLY A 676 6.65 -3.60 20.06
N ASP A 677 6.42 -2.42 20.65
CA ASP A 677 5.11 -1.77 20.81
C ASP A 677 4.63 -1.07 19.53
N SER A 678 3.41 -0.54 19.57
CA SER A 678 2.72 0.11 18.45
C SER A 678 1.97 1.36 18.86
N ILE A 679 1.83 2.31 17.93
CA ILE A 679 0.84 3.38 17.97
C ILE A 679 -0.17 3.20 16.84
N ARG A 680 -1.14 4.10 16.71
CA ARG A 680 -2.15 4.02 15.64
C ARG A 680 -1.92 5.07 14.57
N ILE A 681 -2.44 4.81 13.38
CA ILE A 681 -2.77 5.82 12.37
C ILE A 681 -4.28 5.90 12.23
N ASP A 682 -4.78 7.02 11.71
CA ASP A 682 -6.20 7.28 11.47
C ASP A 682 -6.42 7.83 10.05
N ASP A 683 -7.57 7.51 9.45
CA ASP A 683 -7.96 7.98 8.12
C ASP A 683 -8.76 9.28 8.11
N ASP A 684 -9.14 9.80 9.28
CA ASP A 684 -10.05 10.94 9.46
C ASP A 684 -9.75 12.17 8.59
N LEU A 685 -8.46 12.47 8.31
CA LEU A 685 -8.07 13.65 7.51
C LEU A 685 -8.20 13.45 5.99
N TRP A 686 -8.22 12.21 5.50
CA TRP A 686 -8.31 11.92 4.06
C TRP A 686 -9.52 11.07 3.67
N VAL A 687 -10.26 10.53 4.65
CA VAL A 687 -11.51 9.81 4.43
C VAL A 687 -12.53 10.76 3.78
N GLY A 688 -12.98 10.41 2.57
CA GLY A 688 -13.88 11.26 1.75
C GLY A 688 -13.17 12.26 0.82
N GLY A 689 -11.84 12.32 0.87
CA GLY A 689 -10.99 13.16 0.02
C GLY A 689 -10.78 12.66 -1.41
N THR A 690 -10.05 13.41 -2.22
CA THR A 690 -9.55 12.96 -3.54
C THR A 690 -8.10 12.47 -3.47
N SER A 691 -7.34 12.88 -2.45
CA SER A 691 -5.95 12.48 -2.21
C SER A 691 -5.89 11.37 -1.17
N ILE A 692 -6.44 10.20 -1.53
CA ILE A 692 -6.54 9.00 -0.68
C ILE A 692 -5.34 8.07 -0.97
N PRO A 693 -4.69 7.49 0.07
CA PRO A 693 -3.58 6.55 -0.12
C PRO A 693 -3.94 5.38 -1.05
N ASN A 694 -3.03 5.01 -1.95
CA ASN A 694 -3.22 3.94 -2.92
C ASN A 694 -1.97 3.05 -3.01
N PRO A 695 -1.93 1.87 -2.37
CA PRO A 695 -3.01 1.21 -1.61
C PRO A 695 -3.44 1.93 -0.32
N LEU A 696 -4.64 1.65 0.17
CA LEU A 696 -5.03 1.95 1.55
C LEU A 696 -4.08 1.21 2.52
N PRO A 697 -3.81 1.79 3.70
CA PRO A 697 -3.07 1.09 4.73
C PRO A 697 -3.69 -0.27 5.06
N GLY A 698 -2.87 -1.31 5.09
CA GLY A 698 -3.31 -2.68 5.31
C GLY A 698 -2.21 -3.55 5.91
N PRO A 699 -2.56 -4.63 6.63
CA PRO A 699 -1.59 -5.47 7.34
C PRO A 699 -0.45 -5.95 6.45
N GLY A 700 0.77 -5.81 6.94
CA GLY A 700 1.98 -6.18 6.22
C GLY A 700 2.49 -5.12 5.24
N ALA A 701 1.77 -4.01 5.03
CA ALA A 701 2.31 -2.87 4.30
C ALA A 701 3.44 -2.20 5.09
N VAL A 702 4.49 -1.83 4.39
CA VAL A 702 5.68 -1.14 4.90
C VAL A 702 5.83 0.18 4.15
N TYR A 703 5.92 1.27 4.89
CA TYR A 703 6.17 2.61 4.39
C TYR A 703 7.56 3.05 4.83
N THR A 704 8.40 3.48 3.89
CA THR A 704 9.76 3.96 4.19
C THR A 704 9.73 5.31 4.88
N SER A 705 8.71 6.12 4.60
CA SER A 705 8.39 7.37 5.30
C SER A 705 6.88 7.50 5.41
N LEU A 706 6.40 7.86 6.60
CA LEU A 706 5.01 8.17 6.89
C LEU A 706 4.93 9.52 7.62
N VAL A 707 4.20 10.47 7.06
CA VAL A 707 4.04 11.83 7.62
C VAL A 707 2.61 12.02 8.11
N GLY A 708 2.43 12.84 9.15
CA GLY A 708 1.11 13.23 9.63
C GLY A 708 1.20 14.13 10.85
N VAL A 709 0.07 14.68 11.28
CA VAL A 709 -0.01 15.37 12.57
C VAL A 709 -0.26 14.35 13.67
N ILE A 710 0.46 14.41 14.79
CA ILE A 710 0.27 13.47 15.89
C ILE A 710 -0.73 14.03 16.91
N ARG A 711 -1.62 13.19 17.44
CA ARG A 711 -2.65 13.57 18.41
C ARG A 711 -2.72 12.55 19.54
N TYR A 712 -2.98 13.00 20.75
CA TYR A 712 -3.33 12.13 21.86
C TYR A 712 -4.81 11.72 21.82
N GLU A 713 -5.16 10.56 22.35
CA GLU A 713 -6.56 10.14 22.54
C GLU A 713 -6.71 9.60 23.96
N GLY A 714 -7.35 10.37 24.83
CA GLY A 714 -7.60 10.05 26.24
C GLY A 714 -8.92 9.33 26.50
N ARG A 715 -9.79 9.15 25.48
CA ARG A 715 -11.05 8.42 25.64
C ARG A 715 -10.81 6.92 25.85
N GLN A 716 -11.42 6.35 26.89
CA GLN A 716 -11.40 4.90 27.17
C GLN A 716 -12.82 4.34 27.18
N GLY A 717 -13.14 3.44 26.25
CA GLY A 717 -14.43 2.75 26.16
C GLY A 717 -14.95 2.60 24.73
N GLY A 718 -15.68 1.51 24.45
CA GLY A 718 -16.10 1.14 23.10
C GLY A 718 -14.92 0.65 22.24
N ALA A 719 -14.86 1.09 20.97
CA ALA A 719 -13.74 0.82 20.05
C ALA A 719 -12.49 1.69 20.31
N ASN A 720 -12.59 2.72 21.15
CA ASN A 720 -11.49 3.66 21.39
C ASN A 720 -10.53 3.15 22.47
N VAL A 721 -9.26 3.04 22.09
CA VAL A 721 -8.11 2.77 22.98
C VAL A 721 -7.41 4.08 23.31
N ARG A 722 -6.85 4.22 24.52
CA ARG A 722 -6.05 5.39 24.87
C ARG A 722 -4.66 5.36 24.22
N GLY A 723 -4.15 6.53 23.84
CA GLY A 723 -2.76 6.72 23.40
C GLY A 723 -2.63 7.42 22.05
N TRP A 724 -1.38 7.63 21.63
CA TRP A 724 -1.01 8.44 20.48
C TRP A 724 -1.50 7.87 19.13
N ILE A 725 -1.92 8.77 18.26
CA ILE A 725 -2.44 8.51 16.92
C ILE A 725 -1.75 9.47 15.95
N LEU A 726 -1.14 8.92 14.90
CA LEU A 726 -0.67 9.71 13.77
C LEU A 726 -1.82 9.90 12.78
N MET A 727 -2.05 11.13 12.34
CA MET A 727 -3.07 11.47 11.36
C MET A 727 -2.39 11.90 10.06
N PRO A 728 -2.13 10.96 9.13
CA PRO A 728 -1.70 11.29 7.77
C PRO A 728 -2.75 12.18 7.10
N ARG A 729 -2.33 13.07 6.20
CA ARG A 729 -3.19 14.13 5.65
C ARG A 729 -3.61 13.83 4.22
N PHE A 730 -2.73 13.21 3.44
CA PHE A 730 -2.94 12.93 2.02
C PHE A 730 -2.11 11.75 1.52
N ALA A 731 -2.41 11.26 0.31
CA ALA A 731 -1.73 10.11 -0.29
C ALA A 731 -0.20 10.23 -0.34
N SER A 732 0.34 11.44 -0.56
CA SER A 732 1.78 11.72 -0.60
C SER A 732 2.47 11.63 0.76
N ASP A 733 1.73 11.59 1.87
CA ASP A 733 2.32 11.35 3.19
C ASP A 733 2.78 9.89 3.36
N PHE A 734 2.38 8.98 2.46
CA PHE A 734 2.73 7.56 2.47
C PHE A 734 3.79 7.25 1.40
N VAL A 735 5.05 7.17 1.80
CA VAL A 735 6.13 6.73 0.89
C VAL A 735 6.23 5.21 0.96
N ILE A 736 5.67 4.56 -0.07
CA ILE A 736 5.59 3.09 -0.15
C ILE A 736 6.99 2.46 -0.13
N GLY A 737 7.18 1.47 0.74
CA GLY A 737 8.29 0.52 0.68
C GLY A 737 7.83 -0.78 0.05
N THR A 738 7.28 -1.66 0.88
CA THR A 738 6.75 -2.96 0.45
C THR A 738 5.27 -3.00 0.72
N ILE A 739 4.46 -3.43 -0.24
CA ILE A 739 3.01 -3.57 -0.07
C ILE A 739 2.59 -5.04 -0.27
N PRO A 740 1.64 -5.55 0.53
CA PRO A 740 1.06 -6.86 0.32
C PRO A 740 0.27 -6.91 -1.00
N PRO A 741 -0.05 -8.11 -1.51
CA PRO A 741 -0.99 -8.27 -2.61
C PRO A 741 -2.32 -7.56 -2.37
N PRO A 742 -3.11 -7.27 -3.43
CA PRO A 742 -4.41 -6.63 -3.28
C PRO A 742 -5.32 -7.38 -2.31
N SER A 743 -6.15 -6.65 -1.59
CA SER A 743 -7.13 -7.22 -0.68
C SER A 743 -8.55 -6.79 -1.04
N VAL A 744 -9.49 -7.71 -0.84
CA VAL A 744 -10.92 -7.44 -1.02
C VAL A 744 -11.47 -6.93 0.31
N LEU A 745 -12.07 -5.74 0.31
CA LEU A 745 -12.63 -5.12 1.50
C LEU A 745 -14.04 -5.65 1.75
N ASN A 746 -15.00 -5.23 0.93
CA ASN A 746 -16.42 -5.53 1.10
C ASN A 746 -17.07 -5.98 -0.21
N THR A 747 -18.20 -6.68 -0.09
CA THR A 747 -19.09 -7.02 -1.20
C THR A 747 -20.53 -6.94 -0.73
N TRP A 748 -21.41 -6.40 -1.57
CA TRP A 748 -22.80 -6.19 -1.22
C TRP A 748 -23.68 -6.11 -2.46
N THR A 749 -24.97 -6.40 -2.29
CA THR A 749 -25.98 -6.23 -3.34
C THR A 749 -26.25 -4.75 -3.60
N ILE A 750 -26.45 -4.34 -4.85
CA ILE A 750 -26.91 -2.98 -5.18
C ILE A 750 -28.41 -3.00 -5.43
N ASP A 751 -28.86 -3.95 -6.25
CA ASP A 751 -30.26 -4.22 -6.56
C ASP A 751 -30.44 -5.73 -6.86
N ASN A 752 -31.61 -6.15 -7.32
CA ASN A 752 -31.89 -7.57 -7.60
C ASN A 752 -31.09 -8.19 -8.76
N THR A 753 -30.27 -7.43 -9.49
CA THR A 753 -29.47 -7.85 -10.64
C THR A 753 -28.04 -7.31 -10.63
N HIS A 754 -27.66 -6.54 -9.60
CA HIS A 754 -26.33 -5.95 -9.51
C HIS A 754 -25.76 -6.11 -8.11
N MET A 755 -24.44 -6.24 -8.03
CA MET A 755 -23.68 -6.22 -6.77
C MET A 755 -22.38 -5.45 -6.94
N ALA A 756 -21.80 -4.99 -5.84
CA ALA A 756 -20.52 -4.30 -5.80
C ALA A 756 -19.50 -5.12 -5.01
N VAL A 757 -18.23 -4.98 -5.40
CA VAL A 757 -17.07 -5.41 -4.61
C VAL A 757 -16.06 -4.28 -4.54
N THR A 758 -15.46 -4.06 -3.38
CA THR A 758 -14.42 -3.05 -3.17
C THR A 758 -13.08 -3.66 -2.80
N PHE A 759 -12.02 -2.94 -3.18
CA PHE A 759 -10.63 -3.32 -2.98
C PHE A 759 -9.91 -2.23 -2.18
N ASP A 760 -8.82 -2.62 -1.53
CA ASP A 760 -7.95 -1.70 -0.78
C ASP A 760 -7.21 -0.70 -1.67
N ARG A 761 -7.24 -0.87 -2.99
CA ARG A 761 -6.46 -0.06 -3.93
C ARG A 761 -7.15 0.07 -5.28
N ALA A 762 -6.63 0.97 -6.11
CA ALA A 762 -7.06 1.08 -7.50
C ALA A 762 -6.67 -0.18 -8.26
N MET A 763 -7.66 -0.80 -8.88
CA MET A 763 -7.48 -2.05 -9.61
C MET A 763 -7.25 -1.81 -11.10
N ASN A 764 -6.62 -2.79 -11.77
CA ASN A 764 -6.50 -2.80 -13.21
C ASN A 764 -7.89 -2.99 -13.84
N THR A 765 -8.32 -2.00 -14.63
CA THR A 765 -9.68 -1.93 -15.21
C THR A 765 -10.03 -3.08 -16.14
N THR A 766 -9.05 -3.70 -16.80
CA THR A 766 -9.26 -4.89 -17.62
C THR A 766 -9.53 -6.12 -16.76
N SER A 767 -8.74 -6.33 -15.70
CA SER A 767 -8.90 -7.50 -14.82
C SER A 767 -10.22 -7.45 -14.03
N ILE A 768 -10.61 -6.30 -13.50
CA ILE A 768 -11.92 -6.12 -12.83
C ILE A 768 -13.09 -6.15 -13.82
N GLY A 769 -12.86 -5.76 -15.08
CA GLY A 769 -13.88 -5.78 -16.13
C GLY A 769 -14.11 -7.17 -16.75
N THR A 770 -13.48 -8.22 -16.21
CA THR A 770 -13.58 -9.59 -16.75
C THR A 770 -14.55 -10.41 -15.92
N PRO A 771 -15.77 -10.74 -16.40
CA PRO A 771 -16.76 -11.47 -15.61
C PRO A 771 -16.26 -12.85 -15.13
N GLY A 772 -15.39 -13.51 -15.91
CA GLY A 772 -14.81 -14.81 -15.56
C GLY A 772 -13.93 -14.80 -14.31
N ASN A 773 -13.54 -13.64 -13.81
CA ASN A 773 -12.80 -13.48 -12.55
C ASN A 773 -13.69 -13.58 -11.31
N TYR A 774 -15.02 -13.65 -11.50
CA TYR A 774 -16.01 -13.66 -10.44
C TYR A 774 -16.93 -14.88 -10.56
N SER A 775 -17.22 -15.50 -9.42
CA SER A 775 -18.21 -16.57 -9.32
C SER A 775 -18.87 -16.55 -7.94
N THR A 776 -19.98 -17.26 -7.75
CA THR A 776 -20.55 -17.43 -6.42
C THR A 776 -20.63 -18.90 -6.01
N VAL A 777 -20.57 -19.15 -4.71
CA VAL A 777 -20.57 -20.51 -4.16
C VAL A 777 -21.89 -21.24 -4.45
N HIS A 778 -23.03 -20.52 -4.43
CA HIS A 778 -24.35 -21.12 -4.66
C HIS A 778 -24.86 -20.95 -6.11
N GLY A 779 -24.00 -20.59 -7.06
CA GLY A 779 -24.29 -20.65 -8.50
C GLY A 779 -25.11 -19.47 -9.05
N LEU A 780 -25.15 -18.35 -8.34
CA LEU A 780 -25.65 -17.09 -8.90
C LEU A 780 -24.73 -16.68 -10.06
N SER A 781 -25.27 -16.61 -11.27
CA SER A 781 -24.48 -16.32 -12.47
C SER A 781 -24.04 -14.86 -12.52
N ILE A 782 -22.76 -14.62 -12.77
CA ILE A 782 -22.20 -13.29 -13.07
C ILE A 782 -22.11 -13.16 -14.59
N THR A 783 -22.83 -12.20 -15.17
CA THR A 783 -22.94 -12.00 -16.62
C THR A 783 -22.18 -10.77 -17.11
N GLY A 784 -21.81 -9.87 -16.20
CA GLY A 784 -21.07 -8.65 -16.50
C GLY A 784 -20.21 -8.23 -15.31
N ALA A 785 -19.14 -7.50 -15.59
CA ALA A 785 -18.25 -6.92 -14.59
C ALA A 785 -17.62 -5.66 -15.19
N GLU A 786 -17.61 -4.57 -14.44
CA GLU A 786 -16.98 -3.31 -14.84
C GLU A 786 -16.45 -2.53 -13.64
N ALA A 787 -15.46 -1.68 -13.86
CA ALA A 787 -15.03 -0.73 -12.84
C ALA A 787 -16.13 0.32 -12.60
N ALA A 788 -16.37 0.70 -11.35
CA ALA A 788 -17.31 1.77 -11.06
C ALA A 788 -16.81 3.10 -11.68
N PRO A 789 -17.69 3.90 -12.31
CA PRO A 789 -17.30 5.15 -12.94
C PRO A 789 -16.54 6.08 -11.97
N GLY A 790 -15.33 6.49 -12.34
CA GLY A 790 -14.49 7.37 -11.52
C GLY A 790 -13.88 6.72 -10.27
N ASN A 791 -14.11 5.43 -10.02
CA ASN A 791 -13.60 4.73 -8.85
C ASN A 791 -13.13 3.30 -9.20
N ASN A 792 -11.85 3.18 -9.58
CA ASN A 792 -11.23 1.89 -9.89
C ASN A 792 -10.98 0.99 -8.66
N ARG A 793 -11.38 1.42 -7.45
CA ARG A 793 -11.35 0.57 -6.25
C ARG A 793 -12.64 -0.23 -6.06
N LYS A 794 -13.64 -0.01 -6.92
CA LYS A 794 -14.95 -0.66 -6.86
C LYS A 794 -15.23 -1.31 -8.21
N ALA A 795 -15.67 -2.56 -8.20
CA ALA A 795 -16.23 -3.21 -9.38
C ALA A 795 -17.75 -3.39 -9.18
N ILE A 796 -18.51 -3.17 -10.25
CA ILE A 796 -19.94 -3.43 -10.35
C ILE A 796 -20.11 -4.69 -11.17
N LEU A 797 -20.80 -5.68 -10.61
CA LEU A 797 -21.06 -6.97 -11.24
C LEU A 797 -22.54 -7.05 -11.62
N THR A 798 -22.82 -7.46 -12.85
CA THR A 798 -24.17 -7.82 -13.30
C THR A 798 -24.40 -9.30 -13.00
N THR A 799 -25.50 -9.60 -12.32
CA THR A 799 -25.87 -10.95 -11.91
C THR A 799 -27.17 -11.40 -12.58
N ALA A 800 -27.45 -12.70 -12.55
CA ALA A 800 -28.83 -13.17 -12.66
C ALA A 800 -29.70 -12.61 -11.52
N THR A 801 -31.03 -12.74 -11.63
CA THR A 801 -31.94 -12.26 -10.58
C THR A 801 -31.61 -12.92 -9.24
N GLN A 802 -31.29 -12.09 -8.26
CA GLN A 802 -30.92 -12.50 -6.91
C GLN A 802 -32.16 -12.87 -6.11
N LEU A 803 -32.06 -13.92 -5.30
CA LEU A 803 -33.07 -14.22 -4.29
C LEU A 803 -32.93 -13.24 -3.14
N ASN A 804 -34.04 -12.73 -2.62
CA ASN A 804 -34.01 -11.83 -1.48
C ASN A 804 -33.65 -12.59 -0.19
N ASN A 805 -32.80 -11.97 0.64
CA ASN A 805 -32.48 -12.42 1.99
C ASN A 805 -31.86 -13.83 2.05
N THR A 806 -30.98 -14.16 1.10
CA THR A 806 -30.16 -15.37 1.19
C THR A 806 -28.69 -15.01 1.32
N ILE A 807 -27.90 -15.85 1.99
CA ILE A 807 -26.46 -15.62 2.15
C ILE A 807 -25.73 -16.38 1.04
N ASP A 808 -24.86 -15.70 0.30
CA ASP A 808 -23.95 -16.31 -0.65
C ASP A 808 -22.51 -15.78 -0.43
N SER A 809 -21.54 -16.38 -1.10
CA SER A 809 -20.15 -15.93 -1.12
C SER A 809 -19.71 -15.62 -2.55
N LEU A 810 -19.23 -14.40 -2.77
CA LEU A 810 -18.54 -14.01 -4.00
C LEU A 810 -17.10 -14.52 -3.93
N VAL A 811 -16.70 -15.32 -4.91
CA VAL A 811 -15.33 -15.81 -5.11
C VAL A 811 -14.68 -14.98 -6.21
N ILE A 812 -13.57 -14.32 -5.87
CA ILE A 812 -12.83 -13.41 -6.77
C ILE A 812 -11.45 -14.01 -7.02
N SER A 813 -11.04 -14.11 -8.28
CA SER A 813 -9.73 -14.64 -8.70
C SER A 813 -9.23 -13.92 -9.94
N GLY A 814 -7.92 -13.90 -10.18
CA GLY A 814 -7.35 -13.33 -11.41
C GLY A 814 -7.49 -11.80 -11.55
N VAL A 815 -7.86 -11.10 -10.47
CA VAL A 815 -7.93 -9.64 -10.43
C VAL A 815 -6.58 -9.08 -9.98
N CYS A 816 -6.08 -8.05 -10.66
CA CYS A 816 -4.80 -7.42 -10.37
C CYS A 816 -4.96 -5.91 -10.16
N ASP A 817 -4.06 -5.32 -9.38
CA ASP A 817 -4.02 -3.88 -9.16
C ASP A 817 -3.38 -3.13 -10.33
N SER A 818 -3.46 -1.80 -10.31
CA SER A 818 -2.87 -0.95 -11.33
C SER A 818 -1.34 -1.03 -11.41
N LEU A 819 -0.68 -1.60 -10.39
CA LEU A 819 0.77 -1.78 -10.31
C LEU A 819 1.22 -3.17 -10.78
N GLY A 820 0.28 -4.05 -11.16
CA GLY A 820 0.56 -5.40 -11.64
C GLY A 820 0.57 -6.48 -10.53
N GLY A 821 0.31 -6.12 -9.29
CA GLY A 821 0.14 -7.08 -8.20
C GLY A 821 -1.22 -7.78 -8.30
N CYS A 822 -1.24 -9.11 -8.35
CA CYS A 822 -2.49 -9.88 -8.46
C CYS A 822 -2.91 -10.51 -7.13
N LEU A 823 -4.20 -10.82 -7.00
CA LEU A 823 -4.68 -11.65 -5.89
C LEU A 823 -3.88 -12.98 -5.86
N PRO A 824 -3.30 -13.36 -4.72
CA PRO A 824 -2.38 -14.50 -4.64
C PRO A 824 -3.12 -15.84 -4.73
N ALA A 825 -4.42 -15.85 -4.43
CA ALA A 825 -5.31 -16.98 -4.51
C ALA A 825 -6.77 -16.47 -4.63
N PRO A 826 -7.74 -17.32 -4.99
CA PRO A 826 -9.15 -16.95 -4.92
C PRO A 826 -9.56 -16.49 -3.51
N ILE A 827 -10.20 -15.33 -3.42
CA ILE A 827 -10.72 -14.77 -2.17
C ILE A 827 -12.24 -14.88 -2.17
N SER A 828 -12.80 -15.38 -1.07
CA SER A 828 -14.24 -15.45 -0.85
C SER A 828 -14.70 -14.38 0.12
N LYS A 829 -15.79 -13.68 -0.20
CA LYS A 829 -16.45 -12.74 0.71
C LYS A 829 -17.96 -12.99 0.76
N LEU A 830 -18.49 -13.03 1.97
CA LEU A 830 -19.93 -13.22 2.22
C LEU A 830 -20.72 -11.96 1.89
N PHE A 831 -21.92 -12.14 1.37
CA PHE A 831 -22.91 -11.08 1.19
C PHE A 831 -24.33 -11.61 1.30
N HIS A 832 -25.27 -10.71 1.58
CA HIS A 832 -26.71 -10.96 1.49
C HIS A 832 -27.18 -10.64 0.07
N THR A 833 -27.77 -11.62 -0.60
CA THR A 833 -28.31 -11.50 -1.95
C THR A 833 -29.64 -10.75 -1.95
N GLY A 834 -29.89 -9.99 -3.01
CA GLY A 834 -31.14 -9.27 -3.20
C GLY A 834 -31.40 -8.22 -2.13
N LEU A 835 -32.68 -7.90 -1.94
CA LEU A 835 -33.12 -6.93 -0.93
C LEU A 835 -33.52 -7.66 0.36
N THR A 836 -33.04 -7.18 1.50
CA THR A 836 -33.39 -7.68 2.83
C THR A 836 -34.46 -6.79 3.44
N SER A 837 -35.56 -7.38 3.93
CA SER A 837 -36.61 -6.63 4.64
C SER A 837 -36.10 -6.12 5.97
N ILE A 838 -36.59 -4.96 6.39
CA ILE A 838 -36.19 -4.31 7.64
C ILE A 838 -36.48 -5.22 8.84
N SER A 839 -37.59 -5.97 8.81
CA SER A 839 -37.94 -6.94 9.86
C SER A 839 -36.92 -8.06 10.05
N VAL A 840 -36.17 -8.40 9.00
CA VAL A 840 -35.05 -9.33 9.14
C VAL A 840 -33.87 -8.62 9.78
N ILE A 841 -33.52 -7.42 9.33
CA ILE A 841 -32.39 -6.65 9.87
C ILE A 841 -32.57 -6.39 11.37
N GLN A 842 -33.78 -6.06 11.80
CA GLN A 842 -34.13 -5.81 13.20
C GLN A 842 -34.44 -7.08 14.00
N THR A 843 -34.26 -8.29 13.45
CA THR A 843 -34.52 -9.52 14.23
C THR A 843 -33.63 -9.55 15.48
N PRO A 844 -34.22 -9.54 16.70
CA PRO A 844 -33.44 -9.44 17.92
C PRO A 844 -32.67 -10.74 18.19
N ASN A 845 -31.52 -10.61 18.85
CA ASN A 845 -30.73 -11.75 19.24
C ASN A 845 -31.39 -12.52 20.41
N PRO A 846 -31.11 -13.83 20.59
CA PRO A 846 -31.76 -14.62 21.66
C PRO A 846 -31.45 -14.18 23.10
N ARG A 847 -30.56 -13.20 23.30
CA ARG A 847 -30.03 -12.73 24.59
C ARG A 847 -30.42 -11.27 24.91
N GLY A 848 -31.17 -10.58 24.06
CA GLY A 848 -31.59 -9.19 24.30
C GLY A 848 -32.22 -8.55 23.07
N ASP A 849 -32.45 -7.25 23.16
CA ASP A 849 -33.21 -6.48 22.17
C ASP A 849 -32.39 -6.07 20.94
N SER A 850 -31.05 -6.16 21.01
CA SER A 850 -30.18 -5.85 19.88
C SER A 850 -30.31 -6.83 18.71
N SER A 851 -30.17 -6.33 17.48
CA SER A 851 -30.19 -7.16 16.28
C SER A 851 -29.20 -8.34 16.35
N MET A 852 -29.60 -9.50 15.84
CA MET A 852 -28.70 -10.66 15.68
C MET A 852 -27.70 -10.51 14.52
N TYR A 853 -27.83 -9.43 13.74
CA TYR A 853 -27.04 -9.19 12.53
C TYR A 853 -26.08 -7.99 12.64
N VAL A 854 -25.81 -7.50 13.85
CA VAL A 854 -24.82 -6.45 14.10
C VAL A 854 -23.48 -6.77 13.42
N GLY A 855 -22.95 -5.79 12.69
CA GLY A 855 -21.72 -5.86 11.89
C GLY A 855 -21.89 -6.42 10.47
N GLN A 856 -23.11 -6.77 10.06
CA GLN A 856 -23.38 -7.27 8.70
C GLN A 856 -23.89 -6.16 7.78
N LEU A 857 -23.57 -6.29 6.49
CA LEU A 857 -24.01 -5.39 5.43
C LEU A 857 -25.35 -5.84 4.86
N PHE A 858 -26.32 -4.93 4.80
CA PHE A 858 -27.62 -5.19 4.20
C PHE A 858 -27.99 -4.15 3.16
N THR A 859 -28.72 -4.59 2.15
CA THR A 859 -29.34 -3.71 1.16
C THR A 859 -30.84 -3.82 1.32
N THR A 860 -31.48 -2.71 1.65
CA THR A 860 -32.92 -2.67 1.93
C THR A 860 -33.60 -1.62 1.07
N LYS A 861 -34.91 -1.78 0.89
CA LYS A 861 -35.77 -0.85 0.16
C LYS A 861 -36.91 -0.41 1.08
N GLY A 862 -37.15 0.89 1.15
CA GLY A 862 -38.27 1.43 1.91
C GLY A 862 -38.64 2.85 1.46
N VAL A 863 -39.62 3.42 2.14
CA VAL A 863 -40.07 4.80 2.00
C VAL A 863 -39.57 5.61 3.19
N LEU A 864 -39.02 6.80 2.96
CA LEU A 864 -38.62 7.69 4.03
C LEU A 864 -39.83 8.21 4.80
N THR A 865 -39.84 8.03 6.13
CA THR A 865 -40.92 8.43 7.04
C THR A 865 -40.60 9.68 7.84
N SER A 866 -39.35 10.14 7.84
CA SER A 866 -38.96 11.48 8.30
C SER A 866 -37.72 11.96 7.55
N ASP A 867 -37.60 13.27 7.34
CA ASP A 867 -36.40 13.93 6.83
C ASP A 867 -35.70 14.75 7.93
N SER A 868 -34.41 15.01 7.72
CA SER A 868 -33.57 15.82 8.60
C SER A 868 -33.55 17.29 8.18
N LEU A 869 -34.69 17.84 7.76
CA LEU A 869 -34.75 19.29 7.54
C LEU A 869 -34.38 19.94 8.89
N HIS A 870 -33.42 20.87 8.88
CA HIS A 870 -32.80 21.58 10.03
C HIS A 870 -31.38 21.16 10.47
N GLY A 871 -30.49 20.89 9.51
CA GLY A 871 -29.06 21.17 9.71
C GLY A 871 -28.19 20.02 10.24
N HIS A 872 -28.75 18.82 10.37
CA HIS A 872 -27.95 17.60 10.55
C HIS A 872 -28.21 16.66 9.40
N TYR A 873 -27.22 16.50 8.51
CA TYR A 873 -27.30 15.67 7.32
C TYR A 873 -27.41 14.15 7.57
N SER A 874 -27.63 13.71 8.83
CA SER A 874 -27.20 12.38 9.28
C SER A 874 -28.20 11.48 9.99
N ASN A 875 -29.50 11.77 10.02
CA ASN A 875 -30.46 10.87 10.66
C ASN A 875 -31.79 10.84 9.89
N TYR A 876 -32.14 9.68 9.33
CA TYR A 876 -33.36 9.46 8.57
C TYR A 876 -34.03 8.17 9.03
N PHE A 877 -35.33 8.04 8.79
CA PHE A 877 -36.08 6.86 9.15
C PHE A 877 -36.72 6.27 7.91
N LEU A 878 -36.51 4.97 7.72
CA LEU A 878 -36.94 4.23 6.56
C LEU A 878 -37.94 3.16 7.00
N ARG A 879 -39.04 3.03 6.27
CA ARG A 879 -40.04 1.98 6.50
C ARG A 879 -40.29 1.15 5.26
N ASP A 880 -40.39 -0.16 5.41
CA ASP A 880 -40.69 -1.09 4.32
C ASP A 880 -42.13 -1.65 4.40
N GLU A 881 -42.46 -2.56 3.48
CA GLU A 881 -43.78 -3.18 3.39
C GLU A 881 -43.91 -4.46 4.24
N SER A 882 -42.97 -4.76 5.14
CA SER A 882 -43.02 -6.01 5.92
C SER A 882 -44.19 -6.06 6.91
N GLY A 883 -44.70 -4.89 7.31
CA GLY A 883 -45.69 -4.75 8.37
C GLY A 883 -45.10 -5.06 9.75
N LEU A 884 -45.85 -4.74 10.81
CA LEU A 884 -45.40 -5.01 12.18
C LEU A 884 -45.25 -6.50 12.46
N PRO A 885 -44.32 -6.88 13.36
CA PRO A 885 -43.34 -6.02 14.03
C PRO A 885 -42.10 -5.70 13.16
N TYR A 886 -41.34 -4.66 13.53
CA TYR A 886 -40.00 -4.35 13.00
C TYR A 886 -39.94 -3.92 11.52
N ASN A 887 -40.82 -3.03 11.09
CA ASN A 887 -40.91 -2.60 9.68
C ASN A 887 -40.15 -1.29 9.38
N ALA A 888 -39.48 -0.69 10.36
CA ALA A 888 -38.80 0.57 10.20
C ALA A 888 -37.40 0.54 10.81
N ILE A 889 -36.47 1.35 10.29
CA ILE A 889 -35.07 1.38 10.74
C ILE A 889 -34.50 2.79 10.67
N HIS A 890 -33.64 3.11 11.64
CA HIS A 890 -32.87 4.34 11.64
C HIS A 890 -31.71 4.23 10.64
N LEU A 891 -31.53 5.27 9.82
CA LEU A 891 -30.40 5.44 8.93
C LEU A 891 -29.52 6.57 9.45
N TYR A 892 -28.29 6.26 9.85
CA TYR A 892 -27.32 7.26 10.25
C TYR A 892 -26.49 7.70 9.02
N ILE A 893 -26.85 8.86 8.44
CA ILE A 893 -26.43 9.28 7.10
C ILE A 893 -25.26 10.27 7.12
N GLY A 894 -24.01 9.81 7.21
CA GLY A 894 -22.90 10.65 6.74
C GLY A 894 -22.90 10.65 5.20
N GLY A 895 -22.97 11.82 4.53
CA GLY A 895 -22.45 11.99 3.15
C GLY A 895 -23.16 11.29 1.98
N ILE A 896 -24.49 11.06 2.04
CA ILE A 896 -25.25 10.55 0.89
C ILE A 896 -25.54 11.66 -0.13
N ASN A 897 -25.40 11.35 -1.42
CA ASN A 897 -25.78 12.22 -2.53
C ASN A 897 -26.37 11.37 -3.68
N PRO A 898 -27.58 11.67 -4.19
CA PRO A 898 -28.51 12.72 -3.75
C PRO A 898 -29.15 12.42 -2.39
N LEU A 899 -29.40 13.47 -1.60
CA LEU A 899 -30.14 13.35 -0.34
C LEU A 899 -31.62 13.02 -0.64
N PRO A 900 -32.17 11.95 -0.05
CA PRO A 900 -33.58 11.64 -0.19
C PRO A 900 -34.44 12.57 0.68
N PHE A 901 -35.65 12.86 0.23
CA PHE A 901 -36.64 13.63 0.96
C PHE A 901 -37.72 12.72 1.56
N LEU A 902 -38.50 13.28 2.49
CA LEU A 902 -39.69 12.63 3.02
C LEU A 902 -40.60 12.12 1.87
N GLY A 903 -41.06 10.87 2.00
CA GLY A 903 -41.91 10.22 1.00
C GLY A 903 -41.16 9.60 -0.20
N ASP A 904 -39.84 9.79 -0.30
CA ASP A 904 -39.04 9.15 -1.34
C ASP A 904 -38.91 7.64 -1.07
N THR A 905 -39.03 6.83 -2.13
CA THR A 905 -38.71 5.39 -2.06
C THR A 905 -37.25 5.20 -2.44
N VAL A 906 -36.46 4.60 -1.55
CA VAL A 906 -35.02 4.42 -1.73
C VAL A 906 -34.60 2.96 -1.62
N ILE A 907 -33.54 2.59 -2.34
CA ILE A 907 -32.70 1.44 -2.02
C ILE A 907 -31.44 1.97 -1.36
N VAL A 908 -31.03 1.35 -0.26
CA VAL A 908 -29.87 1.78 0.52
C VAL A 908 -29.11 0.58 1.08
N THR A 909 -27.79 0.67 1.12
CA THR A 909 -26.92 -0.28 1.81
C THR A 909 -26.20 0.40 2.98
N GLY A 910 -26.21 -0.27 4.12
CA GLY A 910 -25.44 0.13 5.29
C GLY A 910 -25.02 -1.08 6.14
N SER A 911 -24.14 -0.83 7.09
CA SER A 911 -23.78 -1.78 8.13
C SER A 911 -24.83 -1.77 9.24
N CYS A 912 -25.33 -2.93 9.66
CA CYS A 912 -26.21 -3.03 10.82
C CYS A 912 -25.42 -2.78 12.10
N MET A 913 -25.84 -1.79 12.89
CA MET A 913 -25.18 -1.35 14.10
C MET A 913 -26.19 -1.20 15.24
N GLU A 914 -25.65 -1.24 16.46
CA GLU A 914 -26.37 -0.92 17.69
C GLU A 914 -25.75 0.31 18.31
N TYR A 915 -26.51 1.40 18.37
CA TYR A 915 -26.05 2.63 18.99
C TYR A 915 -27.02 3.06 20.08
N ASN A 916 -26.54 3.11 21.32
CA ASN A 916 -27.38 3.40 22.49
C ASN A 916 -28.63 2.50 22.62
N LEU A 917 -28.52 1.23 22.22
CA LEU A 917 -29.60 0.24 22.21
C LEU A 917 -30.67 0.44 21.12
N GLU A 918 -30.40 1.26 20.10
CA GLU A 918 -31.25 1.37 18.90
C GLU A 918 -30.55 0.67 17.72
N THR A 919 -31.30 -0.14 16.95
CA THR A 919 -30.79 -0.75 15.72
C THR A 919 -30.79 0.27 14.58
N GLU A 920 -29.64 0.48 13.96
CA GLU A 920 -29.49 1.39 12.81
C GLU A 920 -28.69 0.79 11.65
N LEU A 921 -28.84 1.37 10.45
CA LEU A 921 -27.90 1.21 9.35
C LEU A 921 -26.95 2.41 9.30
N SER A 922 -25.65 2.14 9.37
CA SER A 922 -24.56 3.13 9.35
C SER A 922 -23.65 2.99 8.13
N ASP A 923 -22.72 3.95 7.98
CA ASP A 923 -21.64 3.93 6.97
C ASP A 923 -22.10 4.05 5.51
N LEU A 924 -23.28 4.64 5.29
CA LEU A 924 -23.89 4.74 3.96
C LEU A 924 -23.01 5.54 2.95
N SER A 925 -22.21 6.50 3.42
CA SER A 925 -21.24 7.24 2.57
C SER A 925 -20.11 6.36 2.05
N VAL A 926 -19.70 5.32 2.79
CA VAL A 926 -18.65 4.40 2.36
C VAL A 926 -19.11 3.63 1.13
N TYR A 927 -20.39 3.27 1.09
CA TYR A 927 -20.98 2.48 0.00
C TYR A 927 -21.50 3.34 -1.16
N GLN A 928 -21.77 4.63 -0.90
CA GLN A 928 -22.27 5.63 -1.85
C GLN A 928 -23.48 5.15 -2.64
N ASN A 929 -24.52 4.59 -1.99
CA ASN A 929 -25.57 3.86 -2.72
C ASN A 929 -27.02 4.15 -2.31
N CYS A 930 -27.38 5.39 -2.00
CA CYS A 930 -28.81 5.74 -1.97
C CYS A 930 -29.35 5.89 -3.40
N GLN A 931 -30.13 4.92 -3.86
CA GLN A 931 -30.85 5.01 -5.13
C GLN A 931 -32.28 5.47 -4.86
N ILE A 932 -32.61 6.70 -5.27
CA ILE A 932 -33.99 7.20 -5.25
C ILE A 932 -34.74 6.59 -6.43
N LEU A 933 -35.72 5.72 -6.14
CA LEU A 933 -36.55 5.06 -7.15
C LEU A 933 -37.74 5.91 -7.57
N SER A 934 -38.29 6.70 -6.63
CA SER A 934 -39.36 7.65 -6.89
C SER A 934 -39.31 8.80 -5.91
N THR A 935 -39.43 10.02 -6.43
CA THR A 935 -39.50 11.25 -5.62
C THR A 935 -40.94 11.63 -5.31
N ALA A 936 -41.20 12.19 -4.13
CA ALA A 936 -42.52 12.72 -3.73
C ALA A 936 -43.65 11.65 -3.76
N GLY A 937 -43.35 10.45 -3.27
CA GLY A 937 -44.36 9.44 -2.98
C GLY A 937 -45.30 9.87 -1.84
N ALA A 938 -46.41 9.16 -1.68
CA ALA A 938 -47.23 9.33 -0.47
C ALA A 938 -46.54 8.65 0.71
N ASP A 939 -46.47 9.36 1.84
CA ASP A 939 -45.95 8.81 3.08
C ASP A 939 -46.68 7.51 3.49
N PRO A 940 -45.96 6.55 4.10
CA PRO A 940 -46.60 5.38 4.70
C PRO A 940 -47.63 5.83 5.74
N THR A 941 -48.79 5.17 5.76
CA THR A 941 -49.79 5.45 6.80
C THR A 941 -49.22 5.06 8.17
N PRO A 942 -49.21 5.96 9.18
CA PRO A 942 -48.66 5.63 10.49
C PRO A 942 -49.32 4.41 11.11
N ASP A 943 -48.53 3.54 11.74
CA ASP A 943 -49.08 2.43 12.52
C ASP A 943 -49.82 2.97 13.74
N GLN A 944 -50.96 2.35 14.07
CA GLN A 944 -51.81 2.81 15.17
C GLN A 944 -51.51 1.98 16.41
N ALA A 945 -51.09 2.63 17.50
CA ALA A 945 -50.77 1.96 18.76
C ALA A 945 -51.38 2.69 19.96
N THR A 946 -51.64 1.97 21.06
CA THR A 946 -51.85 2.60 22.37
C THR A 946 -50.52 2.69 23.13
N LEU A 947 -50.44 3.55 24.14
CA LEU A 947 -49.26 3.61 25.01
C LEU A 947 -49.01 2.28 25.73
N ALA A 948 -50.08 1.53 26.03
CA ALA A 948 -49.95 0.19 26.59
C ALA A 948 -49.26 -0.78 25.60
N ASP A 949 -49.57 -0.69 24.31
CA ASP A 949 -48.92 -1.50 23.27
C ASP A 949 -47.43 -1.15 23.16
N LEU A 950 -47.11 0.14 23.11
CA LEU A 950 -45.72 0.64 23.03
C LEU A 950 -44.89 0.27 24.26
N LYS A 951 -45.48 0.24 25.46
CA LYS A 951 -44.76 -0.19 26.67
C LYS A 951 -44.55 -1.69 26.72
N ALA A 952 -45.51 -2.47 26.22
CA ALA A 952 -45.40 -3.92 26.21
C ALA A 952 -44.43 -4.41 25.12
N HIS A 953 -44.29 -3.66 24.02
CA HIS A 953 -43.56 -4.08 22.83
C HIS A 953 -42.79 -2.92 22.17
N GLY A 954 -42.05 -2.13 22.95
CA GLY A 954 -41.39 -0.92 22.44
C GLY A 954 -40.52 -1.17 21.21
N GLU A 955 -39.74 -2.24 21.24
CA GLU A 955 -38.88 -2.67 20.13
C GLU A 955 -39.63 -2.94 18.83
N TYR A 956 -40.90 -3.37 18.87
CA TYR A 956 -41.66 -3.67 17.64
C TYR A 956 -41.91 -2.44 16.79
N TYR A 957 -41.93 -1.28 17.45
CA TYR A 957 -42.21 0.03 16.90
C TYR A 957 -40.96 0.91 16.87
N GLU A 958 -39.77 0.37 17.22
CA GLU A 958 -38.55 1.14 17.19
C GLU A 958 -38.29 1.65 15.76
N SER A 959 -37.95 2.94 15.65
CA SER A 959 -37.75 3.66 14.38
C SER A 959 -39.01 3.86 13.53
N ASP A 960 -40.17 3.36 13.96
CA ASP A 960 -41.40 3.39 13.16
C ASP A 960 -42.20 4.69 13.32
N LEU A 961 -42.93 5.03 12.27
CA LEU A 961 -43.89 6.12 12.24
C LEU A 961 -45.22 5.65 12.85
N VAL A 962 -45.49 6.11 14.07
CA VAL A 962 -46.63 5.66 14.87
C VAL A 962 -47.56 6.82 15.20
N THR A 963 -48.87 6.57 15.16
CA THR A 963 -49.88 7.38 15.86
C THR A 963 -50.24 6.70 17.17
N VAL A 964 -49.90 7.34 18.29
CA VAL A 964 -50.36 6.92 19.61
C VAL A 964 -51.78 7.42 19.82
N CYS A 965 -52.76 6.52 19.82
CA CYS A 965 -54.19 6.85 19.78
C CYS A 965 -54.77 7.36 21.10
N ASP A 966 -54.02 7.28 22.20
CA ASP A 966 -54.45 7.74 23.51
C ASP A 966 -54.67 9.26 23.56
N SER A 967 -55.51 9.68 24.51
CA SER A 967 -55.63 11.10 24.88
C SER A 967 -54.74 11.37 26.08
N PHE A 968 -54.01 12.49 26.01
CA PHE A 968 -52.94 12.82 26.91
C PHE A 968 -53.17 14.17 27.59
N GLN A 969 -52.57 14.33 28.78
CA GLN A 969 -52.35 15.61 29.43
C GLN A 969 -50.85 15.88 29.55
N VAL A 970 -50.41 17.09 29.25
CA VAL A 970 -49.03 17.54 29.52
C VAL A 970 -48.83 17.70 31.02
N VAL A 971 -47.83 17.04 31.59
CA VAL A 971 -47.57 17.07 33.04
C VAL A 971 -46.21 17.66 33.41
N ASN A 972 -45.25 17.67 32.49
CA ASN A 972 -43.94 18.29 32.70
C ASN A 972 -43.36 18.77 31.37
N THR A 973 -42.98 20.03 31.25
CA THR A 973 -42.43 20.65 30.03
C THR A 973 -40.90 20.66 29.95
N ALA A 974 -40.24 20.19 31.01
CA ALA A 974 -38.78 20.09 31.13
C ALA A 974 -38.43 18.80 31.88
N PHE A 975 -38.78 17.65 31.29
CA PHE A 975 -38.48 16.35 31.90
C PHE A 975 -36.98 16.10 31.92
N ASP A 976 -36.31 16.32 30.78
CA ASP A 976 -34.87 16.35 30.65
C ASP A 976 -34.43 17.38 29.59
N ALA A 977 -33.14 17.41 29.28
CA ALA A 977 -32.58 18.32 28.28
C ALA A 977 -33.10 18.08 26.84
N LYS A 978 -33.81 16.97 26.60
CA LYS A 978 -34.20 16.45 25.30
C LYS A 978 -35.70 16.10 25.20
N GLY A 979 -36.54 16.48 26.15
CA GLY A 979 -37.94 16.05 26.13
C GLY A 979 -38.84 16.58 27.25
N TRP A 980 -40.13 16.37 27.05
CA TRP A 980 -41.23 16.70 27.96
C TRP A 980 -42.16 15.49 28.13
N LEU A 981 -43.01 15.51 29.15
CA LEU A 981 -43.79 14.36 29.60
C LEU A 981 -45.29 14.58 29.47
N VAL A 982 -45.97 13.58 28.92
CA VAL A 982 -47.43 13.49 28.90
C VAL A 982 -47.92 12.26 29.67
N THR A 983 -49.16 12.29 30.15
CA THR A 983 -49.83 11.13 30.77
C THR A 983 -51.18 10.85 30.16
N THR A 984 -51.54 9.57 29.99
CA THR A 984 -52.85 9.15 29.50
C THR A 984 -53.97 9.46 30.51
N TYR A 985 -55.20 9.59 30.02
CA TYR A 985 -56.41 9.64 30.87
C TYR A 985 -56.89 8.26 31.33
N ALA A 986 -56.20 7.18 30.96
CA ALA A 986 -56.49 5.82 31.41
C ALA A 986 -56.20 5.67 32.93
N ALA A 987 -56.77 4.64 33.55
CA ALA A 987 -56.55 4.33 34.96
C ALA A 987 -55.88 2.93 35.08
N PRO A 988 -54.64 2.83 35.60
CA PRO A 988 -53.77 3.92 36.06
C PRO A 988 -53.22 4.78 34.89
N PRO A 989 -52.90 6.08 35.13
CA PRO A 989 -52.33 6.93 34.11
C PRO A 989 -50.91 6.48 33.78
N GLU A 990 -50.58 6.51 32.50
CA GLU A 990 -49.30 6.07 31.98
C GLU A 990 -48.58 7.21 31.28
N SER A 991 -47.25 7.31 31.47
CA SER A 991 -46.45 8.39 30.90
C SER A 991 -45.78 8.01 29.57
N LEU A 992 -45.69 8.98 28.67
CA LEU A 992 -44.93 8.95 27.43
C LEU A 992 -44.03 10.19 27.36
N ILE A 993 -42.78 10.01 26.94
CA ILE A 993 -41.83 11.10 26.72
C ILE A 993 -41.95 11.57 25.28
N VAL A 994 -42.15 12.87 25.10
CA VAL A 994 -42.14 13.54 23.80
C VAL A 994 -40.80 14.23 23.61
N TYR A 995 -40.12 13.93 22.51
CA TYR A 995 -38.77 14.43 22.23
C TYR A 995 -38.78 15.94 21.91
N LYS A 996 -37.72 16.63 22.35
CA LYS A 996 -37.49 18.07 22.16
C LYS A 996 -35.99 18.30 22.02
N ASP A 997 -35.46 18.23 20.80
CA ASP A 997 -34.12 18.70 20.49
C ASP A 997 -34.23 19.97 19.66
N ALA A 998 -33.66 21.08 20.14
CA ALA A 998 -33.68 22.38 19.46
C ALA A 998 -33.26 22.29 17.98
N ARG A 999 -32.36 21.36 17.65
CA ARG A 999 -31.82 21.12 16.30
C ARG A 999 -32.79 20.36 15.37
N TRP A 1000 -33.94 19.94 15.89
CA TRP A 1000 -34.97 19.15 15.22
C TRP A 1000 -36.38 19.77 15.36
N THR A 1001 -36.49 20.92 16.05
CA THR A 1001 -37.77 21.49 16.50
C THR A 1001 -38.05 22.91 15.98
N ASP A 1002 -37.20 23.48 15.13
CA ASP A 1002 -37.36 24.88 14.67
C ASP A 1002 -38.67 25.13 13.89
N ASP A 1003 -39.31 24.08 13.38
CA ASP A 1003 -40.61 24.13 12.68
C ASP A 1003 -41.82 23.65 13.52
N TYR A 1004 -41.61 23.15 14.74
CA TYR A 1004 -42.71 22.72 15.61
C TYR A 1004 -43.27 23.93 16.38
N THR A 1005 -44.36 24.50 15.88
CA THR A 1005 -44.96 25.72 16.46
C THR A 1005 -45.63 25.51 17.82
N TYR A 1006 -45.87 24.26 18.23
CA TYR A 1006 -46.53 23.97 19.51
C TYR A 1006 -45.54 24.02 20.68
N VAL A 1007 -45.77 24.98 21.56
CA VAL A 1007 -45.04 25.12 22.83
C VAL A 1007 -45.86 24.46 23.93
N PRO A 1008 -45.40 23.33 24.52
CA PRO A 1008 -46.21 22.59 25.49
C PRO A 1008 -46.37 23.38 26.78
N VAL A 1009 -47.60 23.43 27.31
CA VAL A 1009 -47.91 23.99 28.64
C VAL A 1009 -48.49 22.89 29.54
N VAL A 1010 -48.05 22.85 30.80
CA VAL A 1010 -48.60 21.91 31.78
C VAL A 1010 -50.12 22.06 31.88
N GLY A 1011 -50.83 20.96 31.70
CA GLY A 1011 -52.29 20.89 31.72
C GLY A 1011 -52.93 20.80 30.34
N ASP A 1012 -52.20 21.08 29.27
CA ASP A 1012 -52.67 20.96 27.89
C ASP A 1012 -53.19 19.55 27.60
N LYS A 1013 -54.25 19.48 26.78
CA LYS A 1013 -54.89 18.22 26.38
C LYS A 1013 -54.54 17.93 24.94
N ILE A 1014 -53.92 16.78 24.70
CA ILE A 1014 -53.46 16.35 23.39
C ILE A 1014 -54.26 15.12 22.98
N LYS A 1015 -54.82 15.12 21.77
CA LYS A 1015 -55.60 14.01 21.23
C LYS A 1015 -54.73 13.23 20.25
N GLY A 1016 -54.01 12.24 20.78
CA GLY A 1016 -53.04 11.44 20.06
C GLY A 1016 -51.77 12.20 19.68
N ILE A 1017 -50.71 11.46 19.40
CA ILE A 1017 -49.41 12.01 18.98
C ILE A 1017 -48.91 11.14 17.84
N THR A 1018 -48.60 11.76 16.70
CA THR A 1018 -47.98 11.08 15.55
C THR A 1018 -46.52 11.47 15.44
N GLY A 1019 -45.64 10.48 15.27
CA GLY A 1019 -44.21 10.72 15.19
C GLY A 1019 -43.40 9.44 15.11
N ILE A 1020 -42.08 9.60 15.03
CA ILE A 1020 -41.13 8.48 15.06
C ILE A 1020 -40.97 8.01 16.50
N PHE A 1021 -41.28 6.75 16.77
CA PHE A 1021 -41.07 6.12 18.08
C PHE A 1021 -39.70 5.46 18.11
N ARG A 1022 -38.84 5.83 19.08
CA ARG A 1022 -37.47 5.30 19.14
C ARG A 1022 -36.92 5.22 20.55
N TYR A 1023 -35.92 4.36 20.75
CA TYR A 1023 -35.13 4.34 21.97
C TYR A 1023 -33.99 5.37 21.87
N ALA A 1024 -33.97 6.36 22.77
CA ALA A 1024 -32.91 7.35 22.78
C ALA A 1024 -32.66 7.89 24.20
N TRP A 1025 -31.38 7.98 24.57
CA TRP A 1025 -30.95 8.50 25.88
C TRP A 1025 -31.60 7.75 27.06
N ASN A 1026 -31.55 6.42 27.02
CA ASN A 1026 -32.07 5.48 28.03
C ASN A 1026 -33.61 5.40 28.15
N TYR A 1027 -34.36 5.98 27.21
CA TYR A 1027 -35.82 5.94 27.24
C TYR A 1027 -36.41 5.80 25.84
N PHE A 1028 -37.54 5.10 25.74
CA PHE A 1028 -38.43 5.21 24.58
C PHE A 1028 -39.09 6.58 24.55
N ARG A 1029 -39.07 7.21 23.37
CA ARG A 1029 -39.60 8.55 23.12
C ARG A 1029 -40.35 8.57 21.80
N ILE A 1030 -41.33 9.46 21.69
CA ILE A 1030 -41.93 9.82 20.41
C ILE A 1030 -41.38 11.16 19.95
N SER A 1031 -40.89 11.23 18.71
CA SER A 1031 -40.42 12.45 18.05
C SER A 1031 -41.51 12.93 17.10
N PRO A 1032 -42.28 13.97 17.46
CA PRO A 1032 -43.35 14.48 16.61
C PRO A 1032 -42.82 14.95 15.26
N ARG A 1033 -43.59 14.74 14.20
CA ARG A 1033 -43.30 15.31 12.88
C ARG A 1033 -43.84 16.74 12.76
N THR A 1034 -43.35 17.50 11.78
CA THR A 1034 -43.77 18.88 11.51
C THR A 1034 -45.22 19.00 11.04
N ASP A 1035 -45.82 17.90 10.55
CA ASP A 1035 -47.21 17.79 10.12
C ASP A 1035 -48.17 17.25 11.20
N ALA A 1036 -47.67 16.98 12.41
CA ALA A 1036 -48.41 16.34 13.51
C ALA A 1036 -49.06 17.30 14.52
#